data_AF-A0A4R4WPQ5-F1
#
_entry.id   AF-A0A4R4WPQ5-F1
#
_cell.length_a   1.000
_cell.length_b   1.000
_cell.length_c   1.000
_cell.angle_alpha   90.00
_cell.angle_beta   90.00
_cell.angle_gamma   90.00
#
_symmetry.space_group_name_H-M   'P 1'
#
loop_
_entity.id
_entity.type
_entity.pdbx_description
1 polymer ?
#
loop_
_entity_poly.entity_id
_entity_poly.type
_entity_poly.pdbx_seq_one_letter_code
_entity_poly.pdbx_strand_id
1 'polypeptide(L)'
;MSSSRSRCLAAVVLATVTALGGTTSASAGPAPADGPPRMERLDRGLVATTTTEGVFLSWRLLGQEATGAGDHGLTGAGFDVYRDGKWIATVTDSTNYLDRSGSPSSRYRVVSVVKGREADRSDSVSPWAAGYTELPLRKPADGVTPRGEAYTYSANDMSLGDVDGDGQYEYVVLWNPSNAKDVSQVGYTGNVYLDTYEADGTLLYRLDLGVNIRAGAHYTQFLVYDFDGDGRSEMMIKTAPGTKVITYHRDGRVKSERYVTMPAADRRAGFSDQDDYRVSATGYYDHLVDLFQQWHRQPEVVSGQWPSTLEAAFGIEPRYEYPLSHADASALVDYFMDAYAPSRSTRNQLRAFEGFIVSGPEYLTVFEGRSGRELETVRYRPGRTDDGLRWGDYAMARIEPGNRVDRFLAGVAYLDGSRPSAVFARGYYTRTTMAAYDWNGRRITTRWFVDSGWTPMTNPFNDSPHGRDGTDPEYGSITTQGFHSLSASDVDGDGRQEIVYGAATIDDDGSVLYSSADVLPPGSADPGAVARLGHGDAMHVTDIDPRRPGLEIFTVHEGGRFAPYGYALRDAKTGEVIYGEYSGRDTGRGMVGDIVPSEPGLETWAMRLRTADGDGLGAAQPGTNQSIRWAADGTTQIVDGAGAVTPTIKDWQRGTLLEATGTLTNNGTKGNPSLVADVFGDWREELLVRTADSSAIRIYLSTEVTDRKLYTLMHDPQYRAEVARQNTAYNQPSYPGFYLASDTDWSKVPLHR
;
A
#
# COMPACT_ATOMS: atom_id res chain seq x y z
N MET A 1 69.63 -24.28 29.41
CA MET A 1 68.54 -23.66 30.18
C MET A 1 68.33 -22.25 29.64
N SER A 2 67.11 -21.97 29.14
CA SER A 2 66.66 -20.72 28.49
C SER A 2 67.63 -20.11 27.45
N SER A 3 67.47 -20.49 26.18
CA SER A 3 68.24 -19.93 25.07
C SER A 3 67.44 -18.87 24.31
N SER A 4 67.86 -17.61 24.43
CA SER A 4 67.61 -16.59 23.42
C SER A 4 68.52 -16.86 22.22
N ARG A 5 68.04 -16.62 21.01
CA ARG A 5 68.89 -16.54 19.81
C ARG A 5 68.55 -15.34 18.98
N SER A 6 69.60 -14.55 18.77
CA SER A 6 69.70 -13.37 17.94
C SER A 6 69.62 -13.68 16.44
N ARG A 7 69.22 -12.62 15.74
CA ARG A 7 69.09 -12.39 14.31
C ARG A 7 70.35 -12.73 13.49
N CYS A 8 70.11 -13.17 12.24
CA CYS A 8 71.01 -12.92 11.12
C CYS A 8 70.17 -12.57 9.87
N LEU A 9 70.54 -11.48 9.21
CA LEU A 9 70.01 -10.99 7.94
C LEU A 9 70.42 -11.91 6.77
N ALA A 10 69.54 -12.05 5.79
CA ALA A 10 69.92 -12.22 4.38
C ALA A 10 68.88 -11.55 3.49
N ALA A 11 69.36 -10.67 2.60
CA ALA A 11 68.58 -9.92 1.64
C ALA A 11 68.15 -10.79 0.45
N VAL A 12 66.93 -10.57 -0.05
CA VAL A 12 66.54 -11.03 -1.40
C VAL A 12 65.76 -9.91 -2.10
N VAL A 13 66.22 -9.65 -3.32
CA VAL A 13 65.78 -8.65 -4.30
C VAL A 13 64.34 -8.91 -4.73
N LEU A 14 63.52 -7.86 -4.70
CA LEU A 14 62.13 -7.88 -5.19
C LEU A 14 62.12 -7.60 -6.70
N ALA A 15 61.82 -8.61 -7.51
CA ALA A 15 61.47 -8.44 -8.92
C ALA A 15 59.95 -8.46 -9.06
N THR A 16 59.39 -7.35 -9.53
CA THR A 16 57.98 -7.15 -9.83
C THR A 16 57.55 -7.97 -11.05
N VAL A 17 56.57 -8.87 -10.86
CA VAL A 17 55.78 -9.45 -11.94
C VAL A 17 54.32 -9.06 -11.71
N THR A 18 53.81 -8.24 -12.61
CA THR A 18 52.39 -7.88 -12.74
C THR A 18 51.61 -9.08 -13.27
N ALA A 19 50.74 -9.65 -12.45
CA ALA A 19 49.70 -10.58 -12.88
C ALA A 19 48.33 -9.92 -12.67
N LEU A 20 47.69 -9.56 -13.79
CA LEU A 20 46.28 -9.19 -13.87
C LEU A 20 45.46 -10.44 -13.57
N GLY A 21 45.01 -10.59 -12.32
CA GLY A 21 44.02 -11.57 -11.92
C GLY A 21 42.64 -10.93 -11.94
N GLY A 22 41.85 -11.21 -12.98
CA GLY A 22 40.42 -10.91 -12.97
C GLY A 22 39.74 -11.75 -11.90
N THR A 23 39.23 -11.10 -10.85
CA THR A 23 38.34 -11.73 -9.88
C THR A 23 36.95 -11.79 -10.50
N THR A 24 36.60 -12.94 -11.06
CA THR A 24 35.19 -13.29 -11.26
C THR A 24 34.55 -13.40 -9.88
N SER A 25 33.70 -12.43 -9.53
CA SER A 25 32.77 -12.54 -8.41
C SER A 25 31.82 -13.70 -8.72
N ALA A 26 32.07 -14.85 -8.11
CA ALA A 26 31.08 -15.91 -8.06
C ALA A 26 29.91 -15.38 -7.22
N SER A 27 28.74 -15.23 -7.83
CA SER A 27 27.49 -14.96 -7.13
C SER A 27 27.27 -16.12 -6.15
N ALA A 28 27.34 -15.84 -4.84
CA ALA A 28 26.81 -16.75 -3.86
C ALA A 28 25.30 -16.88 -4.14
N GLY A 29 24.81 -18.09 -4.37
CA GLY A 29 23.36 -18.31 -4.47
C GLY A 29 22.67 -17.91 -3.17
N PRO A 30 21.37 -17.57 -3.22
CA PRO A 30 20.62 -17.12 -2.06
C PRO A 30 20.71 -18.16 -0.94
N ALA A 31 20.89 -17.69 0.30
CA ALA A 31 20.73 -18.53 1.48
C ALA A 31 19.27 -19.05 1.51
N PRO A 32 18.98 -20.27 1.98
CA PRO A 32 17.61 -20.76 2.09
C PRO A 32 16.76 -19.86 3.02
N ALA A 33 15.44 -19.82 2.80
CA ALA A 33 14.49 -19.15 3.69
C ALA A 33 14.62 -19.63 5.15
N ASP A 34 14.41 -18.72 6.12
CA ASP A 34 14.64 -18.97 7.55
C ASP A 34 13.54 -19.85 8.22
N GLY A 35 12.55 -20.29 7.45
CA GLY A 35 11.41 -21.12 7.88
C GLY A 35 10.13 -20.76 7.13
N PRO A 36 8.98 -21.39 7.42
CA PRO A 36 7.70 -20.99 6.86
C PRO A 36 7.30 -19.57 7.32
N PRO A 37 6.47 -18.85 6.54
CA PRO A 37 5.88 -17.58 6.94
C PRO A 37 5.16 -17.67 8.29
N ARG A 38 5.45 -16.73 9.18
CA ARG A 38 4.73 -16.55 10.45
C ARG A 38 3.42 -15.82 10.18
N MET A 39 2.32 -16.48 10.50
CA MET A 39 0.97 -15.92 10.40
C MET A 39 0.40 -15.66 11.80
N GLU A 40 -0.61 -14.80 11.86
CA GLU A 40 -1.33 -14.46 13.10
C GLU A 40 -1.97 -15.71 13.72
N ARG A 41 -2.09 -15.74 15.05
CA ARG A 41 -2.85 -16.79 15.74
C ARG A 41 -4.31 -16.38 15.83
N LEU A 42 -5.09 -16.73 14.81
CA LEU A 42 -6.51 -16.40 14.77
C LEU A 42 -7.38 -17.38 15.56
N ASP A 43 -8.46 -16.84 16.13
CA ASP A 43 -9.54 -17.62 16.72
C ASP A 43 -10.42 -18.24 15.61
N ARG A 44 -11.50 -18.91 16.02
CA ARG A 44 -12.41 -19.57 15.08
C ARG A 44 -13.14 -18.59 14.15
N GLY A 45 -13.19 -17.30 14.45
CA GLY A 45 -13.94 -16.30 13.69
C GLY A 45 -15.41 -16.68 13.52
N LEU A 46 -16.01 -17.40 14.49
CA LEU A 46 -17.36 -17.92 14.34
C LEU A 46 -18.35 -16.76 14.27
N VAL A 47 -19.14 -16.71 13.21
CA VAL A 47 -20.23 -15.75 13.05
C VAL A 47 -21.54 -16.48 12.76
N ALA A 48 -22.65 -15.86 13.16
CA ALA A 48 -23.98 -16.35 12.89
C ALA A 48 -24.88 -15.18 12.49
N THR A 49 -25.73 -15.38 11.49
CA THR A 49 -26.68 -14.36 11.03
C THR A 49 -28.02 -14.98 10.66
N THR A 50 -29.09 -14.24 10.96
CA THR A 50 -30.46 -14.66 10.65
C THR A 50 -30.75 -14.40 9.18
N THR A 51 -31.20 -15.43 8.48
CA THR A 51 -31.67 -15.38 7.08
C THR A 51 -33.15 -15.74 7.01
N THR A 52 -33.74 -15.65 5.82
CA THR A 52 -35.11 -16.13 5.58
C THR A 52 -35.26 -17.65 5.69
N GLU A 53 -34.16 -18.40 5.60
CA GLU A 53 -34.17 -19.88 5.61
C GLU A 53 -33.77 -20.49 6.96
N GLY A 54 -33.28 -19.68 7.91
CA GLY A 54 -32.74 -20.14 9.19
C GLY A 54 -31.57 -19.26 9.66
N VAL A 55 -30.73 -19.81 10.52
CA VAL A 55 -29.48 -19.15 10.93
C VAL A 55 -28.33 -19.69 10.09
N PHE A 56 -27.69 -18.81 9.32
CA PHE A 56 -26.45 -19.10 8.63
C PHE A 56 -25.28 -18.92 9.59
N LEU A 57 -24.35 -19.89 9.59
CA LEU A 57 -23.12 -19.89 10.37
C LEU A 57 -21.93 -19.99 9.44
N SER A 58 -20.84 -19.32 9.80
CA SER A 58 -19.56 -19.41 9.09
C SER A 58 -18.42 -19.32 10.09
N TRP A 59 -17.30 -20.00 9.83
CA TRP A 59 -16.11 -19.99 10.68
C TRP A 59 -14.85 -20.33 9.89
N ARG A 60 -13.69 -20.02 10.48
CA ARG A 60 -12.40 -20.20 9.82
C ARG A 60 -12.01 -21.67 9.83
N LEU A 61 -11.48 -22.17 8.71
CA LEU A 61 -10.50 -23.26 8.76
C LEU A 61 -9.13 -22.61 9.01
N LEU A 62 -8.43 -22.98 10.08
CA LEU A 62 -7.10 -22.42 10.34
C LEU A 62 -6.05 -23.14 9.48
N GLY A 63 -4.94 -22.47 9.15
CA GLY A 63 -3.99 -22.97 8.16
C GLY A 63 -3.41 -24.33 8.53
N GLN A 64 -3.06 -24.50 9.80
CA GLN A 64 -2.55 -25.75 10.39
C GLN A 64 -3.59 -26.88 10.47
N GLU A 65 -4.87 -26.59 10.27
CA GLU A 65 -5.94 -27.58 10.26
C GLU A 65 -6.20 -28.13 8.86
N ALA A 66 -5.70 -27.48 7.81
CA ALA A 66 -5.69 -27.99 6.45
C ALA A 66 -4.54 -28.98 6.26
N THR A 67 -4.84 -30.20 5.81
CA THR A 67 -3.87 -31.31 5.76
C THR A 67 -3.78 -31.99 4.39
N GLY A 68 -4.67 -31.64 3.46
CA GLY A 68 -4.71 -32.19 2.12
C GLY A 68 -5.72 -31.45 1.25
N ALA A 69 -6.00 -32.01 0.08
CA ALA A 69 -6.93 -31.50 -0.90
C ALA A 69 -7.97 -32.57 -1.27
N GLY A 70 -9.14 -32.14 -1.74
CA GLY A 70 -10.22 -32.97 -2.27
C GLY A 70 -10.92 -32.26 -3.43
N ASP A 71 -12.03 -32.84 -3.90
CA ASP A 71 -12.70 -32.40 -5.14
C ASP A 71 -13.27 -30.97 -5.05
N HIS A 72 -13.71 -30.55 -3.85
CA HIS A 72 -14.40 -29.28 -3.62
C HIS A 72 -13.67 -28.37 -2.62
N GLY A 73 -12.44 -28.68 -2.23
CA GLY A 73 -11.76 -27.90 -1.19
C GLY A 73 -10.56 -28.60 -0.59
N LEU A 74 -9.95 -27.94 0.37
CA LEU A 74 -9.00 -28.54 1.29
C LEU A 74 -9.67 -29.54 2.24
N THR A 75 -8.93 -30.57 2.61
CA THR A 75 -9.32 -31.55 3.63
C THR A 75 -8.55 -31.31 4.93
N GLY A 76 -9.08 -31.78 6.06
CA GLY A 76 -8.53 -31.45 7.36
C GLY A 76 -9.47 -31.71 8.52
N ALA A 77 -9.47 -30.79 9.49
CA ALA A 77 -10.38 -30.84 10.63
C ALA A 77 -11.86 -30.89 10.19
N GLY A 78 -12.67 -31.73 10.83
CA GLY A 78 -14.14 -31.60 10.82
C GLY A 78 -14.60 -30.63 11.90
N PHE A 79 -15.89 -30.33 11.96
CA PHE A 79 -16.45 -29.34 12.88
C PHE A 79 -17.79 -29.77 13.44
N ASP A 80 -17.88 -29.93 14.75
CA ASP A 80 -19.14 -30.15 15.46
C ASP A 80 -19.80 -28.81 15.77
N VAL A 81 -21.03 -28.64 15.30
CA VAL A 81 -21.85 -27.44 15.50
C VAL A 81 -22.80 -27.68 16.67
N TYR A 82 -22.79 -26.78 17.64
CA TYR A 82 -23.66 -26.81 18.80
C TYR A 82 -24.63 -25.63 18.78
N ARG A 83 -25.91 -25.89 19.02
CA ARG A 83 -26.93 -24.88 19.32
C ARG A 83 -27.43 -25.05 20.74
N ASP A 84 -27.37 -23.99 21.53
CA ASP A 84 -27.81 -23.97 22.94
C ASP A 84 -27.19 -25.11 23.76
N GLY A 85 -25.91 -25.42 23.49
CA GLY A 85 -25.15 -26.48 24.14
C GLY A 85 -25.43 -27.90 23.62
N LYS A 86 -26.34 -28.08 22.66
CA LYS A 86 -26.65 -29.38 22.04
C LYS A 86 -25.99 -29.49 20.68
N TRP A 87 -25.33 -30.62 20.44
CA TRP A 87 -24.81 -30.97 19.11
C TRP A 87 -25.96 -31.06 18.11
N ILE A 88 -25.80 -30.44 16.93
CA ILE A 88 -26.81 -30.44 15.87
C ILE A 88 -26.28 -30.95 14.52
N ALA A 89 -24.98 -30.88 14.27
CA ALA A 89 -24.37 -31.33 13.03
C ALA A 89 -22.85 -31.53 13.19
N THR A 90 -22.27 -32.36 12.32
CA THR A 90 -20.83 -32.41 12.03
C THR A 90 -20.63 -31.99 10.57
N VAL A 91 -19.82 -30.97 10.33
CA VAL A 91 -19.47 -30.45 8.99
C VAL A 91 -18.03 -30.81 8.67
N THR A 92 -17.78 -31.41 7.51
CA THR A 92 -16.44 -31.91 7.14
C THR A 92 -15.93 -31.35 5.82
N ASP A 93 -16.84 -30.89 4.98
CA ASP A 93 -16.67 -30.50 3.57
C ASP A 93 -16.75 -28.99 3.34
N SER A 94 -17.12 -28.20 4.35
CA SER A 94 -17.06 -26.73 4.34
C SER A 94 -16.69 -26.19 5.73
N THR A 95 -16.74 -24.87 5.89
CA THR A 95 -16.73 -24.22 7.21
C THR A 95 -17.90 -23.24 7.39
N ASN A 96 -19.05 -23.63 6.85
CA ASN A 96 -20.32 -22.95 7.08
C ASN A 96 -21.44 -23.97 7.37
N TYR A 97 -22.57 -23.48 7.85
CA TYR A 97 -23.75 -24.31 8.08
C TYR A 97 -25.03 -23.48 8.12
N LEU A 98 -26.11 -23.98 7.52
CA LEU A 98 -27.43 -23.36 7.62
C LEU A 98 -28.32 -24.16 8.59
N ASP A 99 -28.51 -23.65 9.80
CA ASP A 99 -29.46 -24.21 10.77
C ASP A 99 -30.87 -23.68 10.50
N ARG A 100 -31.66 -24.46 9.76
CA ARG A 100 -33.07 -24.17 9.46
C ARG A 100 -34.00 -24.18 10.68
N SER A 101 -33.55 -24.76 11.80
CA SER A 101 -34.31 -24.78 13.07
C SER A 101 -33.82 -23.72 14.05
N GLY A 102 -32.79 -22.96 13.69
CA GLY A 102 -32.24 -21.87 14.48
C GLY A 102 -33.18 -20.68 14.60
N SER A 103 -33.03 -19.91 15.68
CA SER A 103 -33.76 -18.65 15.85
C SER A 103 -32.80 -17.53 16.28
N PRO A 104 -33.23 -16.25 16.24
CA PRO A 104 -32.43 -15.13 16.73
C PRO A 104 -32.04 -15.23 18.22
N SER A 105 -32.74 -16.05 19.01
CA SER A 105 -32.40 -16.28 20.43
C SER A 105 -31.39 -17.40 20.65
N SER A 106 -31.07 -18.18 19.62
CA SER A 106 -30.12 -19.29 19.72
C SER A 106 -28.72 -18.82 20.08
N ARG A 107 -27.93 -19.72 20.65
CA ARG A 107 -26.50 -19.55 20.90
C ARG A 107 -25.72 -20.64 20.20
N TYR A 108 -24.69 -20.27 19.45
CA TYR A 108 -23.92 -21.21 18.65
C TYR A 108 -22.47 -21.29 19.08
N ARG A 109 -21.90 -22.48 18.97
CA ARG A 109 -20.48 -22.75 19.16
C ARG A 109 -20.04 -23.81 18.17
N VAL A 110 -18.81 -23.70 17.68
CA VAL A 110 -18.18 -24.69 16.84
C VAL A 110 -16.99 -25.31 17.57
N VAL A 111 -16.82 -26.61 17.40
CA VAL A 111 -15.70 -27.36 17.96
C VAL A 111 -14.99 -28.10 16.83
N SER A 112 -13.69 -27.85 16.64
CA SER A 112 -12.91 -28.59 15.65
C SER A 112 -12.71 -30.04 16.09
N VAL A 113 -12.79 -30.96 15.13
CA VAL A 113 -12.67 -32.40 15.31
C VAL A 113 -11.51 -32.89 14.44
N VAL A 114 -10.40 -33.21 15.09
CA VAL A 114 -9.16 -33.66 14.44
C VAL A 114 -8.93 -35.12 14.78
N LYS A 115 -8.84 -35.98 13.76
CA LYS A 115 -8.68 -37.44 13.92
C LYS A 115 -9.73 -38.05 14.87
N GLY A 116 -10.98 -37.58 14.76
CA GLY A 116 -12.12 -38.05 15.56
C GLY A 116 -12.12 -37.58 17.02
N ARG A 117 -11.34 -36.56 17.38
CA ARG A 117 -11.31 -35.96 18.72
C ARG A 117 -11.58 -34.47 18.64
N GLU A 118 -12.45 -33.98 19.53
CA GLU A 118 -12.59 -32.54 19.76
C GLU A 118 -11.23 -31.94 20.14
N ALA A 119 -10.88 -30.81 19.53
CA ALA A 119 -9.62 -30.11 19.74
C ALA A 119 -9.87 -28.68 20.22
N ASP A 120 -10.19 -27.77 19.30
CA ASP A 120 -10.37 -26.34 19.59
C ASP A 120 -11.86 -25.97 19.64
N ARG A 121 -12.23 -25.06 20.55
CA ARG A 121 -13.62 -24.66 20.80
C ARG A 121 -13.74 -23.16 20.64
N SER A 122 -14.65 -22.73 19.78
CA SER A 122 -14.95 -21.30 19.64
C SER A 122 -15.63 -20.75 20.91
N ASP A 123 -15.61 -19.42 21.02
CA ASP A 123 -16.58 -18.72 21.84
C ASP A 123 -18.01 -18.92 21.33
N SER A 124 -18.98 -18.63 22.19
CA SER A 124 -20.39 -18.74 21.83
C SER A 124 -20.91 -17.43 21.25
N VAL A 125 -21.54 -17.50 20.08
CA VAL A 125 -22.09 -16.33 19.39
C VAL A 125 -23.61 -16.33 19.32
N SER A 126 -24.16 -15.13 19.15
CA SER A 126 -25.60 -14.91 18.91
C SER A 126 -25.80 -14.50 17.46
N PRO A 127 -26.88 -14.97 16.80
CA PRO A 127 -27.16 -14.55 15.43
C PRO A 127 -27.40 -13.05 15.32
N TRP A 128 -26.79 -12.40 14.34
CA TRP A 128 -27.15 -11.05 13.93
C TRP A 128 -28.55 -11.02 13.33
N ALA A 129 -29.18 -9.85 13.36
CA ALA A 129 -30.51 -9.66 12.80
C ALA A 129 -30.49 -9.49 11.27
N ALA A 130 -29.33 -9.17 10.68
CA ALA A 130 -29.14 -8.94 9.26
C ALA A 130 -27.80 -9.54 8.81
N GLY A 131 -27.60 -9.66 7.48
CA GLY A 131 -26.34 -10.10 6.85
C GLY A 131 -25.17 -9.12 7.01
N TYR A 132 -25.16 -8.32 8.06
CA TYR A 132 -24.09 -7.43 8.43
C TYR A 132 -24.09 -7.16 9.94
N THR A 133 -22.94 -6.73 10.45
CA THR A 133 -22.80 -6.07 11.76
C THR A 133 -22.33 -4.63 11.56
N GLU A 134 -22.43 -3.81 12.60
CA GLU A 134 -21.93 -2.43 12.60
C GLU A 134 -20.89 -2.27 13.70
N LEU A 135 -19.71 -1.78 13.34
CA LEU A 135 -18.67 -1.29 14.25
C LEU A 135 -18.97 0.18 14.56
N PRO A 136 -19.47 0.52 15.76
CA PRO A 136 -19.78 1.90 16.12
C PRO A 136 -18.50 2.73 16.20
N LEU A 137 -18.50 3.91 15.58
CA LEU A 137 -17.36 4.81 15.52
C LEU A 137 -17.57 6.05 16.39
N ARG A 138 -16.46 6.61 16.87
CA ARG A 138 -16.42 7.91 17.57
C ARG A 138 -15.90 8.99 16.64
N LYS A 139 -16.81 9.52 15.82
CA LYS A 139 -16.50 10.57 14.85
C LYS A 139 -15.76 11.76 15.49
N PRO A 140 -14.57 12.15 14.98
CA PRO A 140 -13.87 13.37 15.39
C PRO A 140 -14.74 14.61 15.18
N ALA A 141 -14.54 15.61 16.03
CA ALA A 141 -15.17 16.91 15.84
C ALA A 141 -14.66 17.58 14.57
N ASP A 142 -15.55 18.32 13.92
CA ASP A 142 -15.25 19.19 12.79
C ASP A 142 -14.23 20.28 13.19
N GLY A 143 -13.56 20.88 12.21
CA GLY A 143 -12.50 21.85 12.46
C GLY A 143 -12.51 23.02 11.48
N VAL A 144 -11.55 23.93 11.69
CA VAL A 144 -11.37 25.13 10.87
C VAL A 144 -9.89 25.29 10.55
N THR A 145 -9.54 25.53 9.29
CA THR A 145 -8.15 25.75 8.86
C THR A 145 -7.63 27.13 9.33
N PRO A 146 -6.32 27.39 9.25
CA PRO A 146 -5.77 28.73 9.48
C PRO A 146 -6.39 29.85 8.61
N ARG A 147 -6.99 29.50 7.47
CA ARG A 147 -7.73 30.44 6.61
C ARG A 147 -9.18 30.69 7.02
N GLY A 148 -9.67 30.03 8.07
CA GLY A 148 -11.07 30.12 8.48
C GLY A 148 -12.02 29.20 7.70
N GLU A 149 -11.48 28.25 6.92
CA GLU A 149 -12.30 27.29 6.16
C GLU A 149 -12.73 26.14 7.07
N ALA A 150 -14.05 25.93 7.20
CA ALA A 150 -14.59 24.80 7.95
C ALA A 150 -14.42 23.48 7.17
N TYR A 151 -14.18 22.40 7.90
CA TYR A 151 -14.14 21.04 7.36
C TYR A 151 -14.74 20.04 8.34
N THR A 152 -15.26 18.94 7.81
CA THR A 152 -15.85 17.84 8.58
C THR A 152 -15.03 16.56 8.41
N TYR A 153 -15.37 15.48 9.11
CA TYR A 153 -14.71 14.18 8.96
C TYR A 153 -15.64 13.10 8.38
N SER A 154 -15.04 12.19 7.62
CA SER A 154 -15.61 10.88 7.26
C SER A 154 -14.62 9.77 7.59
N ALA A 155 -15.14 8.62 8.03
CA ALA A 155 -14.34 7.41 8.09
C ALA A 155 -13.87 7.06 6.67
N ASN A 156 -12.69 6.45 6.53
CA ASN A 156 -12.05 6.31 5.23
C ASN A 156 -11.36 4.94 5.14
N ASP A 157 -10.13 4.89 4.62
CA ASP A 157 -9.39 3.64 4.48
C ASP A 157 -9.16 2.96 5.85
N MET A 158 -9.15 1.63 5.83
CA MET A 158 -8.96 0.81 7.02
C MET A 158 -7.82 -0.19 6.86
N SER A 159 -7.34 -0.68 7.99
CA SER A 159 -6.54 -1.89 8.10
C SER A 159 -6.98 -2.66 9.36
N LEU A 160 -6.42 -3.83 9.59
CA LEU A 160 -6.74 -4.70 10.71
C LEU A 160 -5.48 -5.32 11.30
N GLY A 161 -5.58 -5.76 12.54
CA GLY A 161 -4.57 -6.59 13.20
C GLY A 161 -5.06 -7.03 14.58
N ASP A 162 -4.68 -8.22 15.00
CA ASP A 162 -4.91 -8.68 16.38
C ASP A 162 -3.93 -7.93 17.28
N VAL A 163 -4.35 -6.83 17.90
CA VAL A 163 -3.42 -5.97 18.64
C VAL A 163 -3.22 -6.40 20.09
N ASP A 164 -4.04 -7.33 20.56
CA ASP A 164 -4.03 -7.75 21.96
C ASP A 164 -3.79 -9.26 22.19
N GLY A 165 -3.66 -10.01 21.10
CA GLY A 165 -3.22 -11.40 21.01
C GLY A 165 -4.31 -12.40 21.36
N ASP A 166 -5.59 -12.02 21.27
CA ASP A 166 -6.72 -12.92 21.60
C ASP A 166 -7.23 -13.73 20.39
N GLY A 167 -6.73 -13.43 19.19
CA GLY A 167 -7.07 -14.08 17.93
C GLY A 167 -8.23 -13.43 17.18
N GLN A 168 -8.77 -12.31 17.66
CA GLN A 168 -9.73 -11.47 16.96
C GLN A 168 -9.04 -10.24 16.36
N TYR A 169 -9.62 -9.70 15.29
CA TYR A 169 -9.08 -8.48 14.69
C TYR A 169 -9.64 -7.24 15.37
N GLU A 170 -8.74 -6.32 15.73
CA GLU A 170 -9.06 -4.91 15.90
C GLU A 170 -9.03 -4.18 14.56
N TYR A 171 -9.80 -3.10 14.50
CA TYR A 171 -10.03 -2.31 13.30
C TYR A 171 -9.33 -0.96 13.42
N VAL A 172 -8.41 -0.68 12.49
CA VAL A 172 -7.74 0.62 12.39
C VAL A 172 -8.46 1.46 11.34
N VAL A 173 -9.02 2.60 11.76
CA VAL A 173 -9.85 3.47 10.92
C VAL A 173 -9.16 4.81 10.70
N LEU A 174 -8.88 5.14 9.44
CA LEU A 174 -8.44 6.48 9.05
C LEU A 174 -9.65 7.42 8.99
N TRP A 175 -9.51 8.59 9.61
CA TRP A 175 -10.44 9.70 9.46
C TRP A 175 -9.87 10.74 8.52
N ASN A 176 -10.57 10.94 7.41
CA ASN A 176 -10.16 11.87 6.37
C ASN A 176 -11.00 13.15 6.49
N PRO A 177 -10.37 14.33 6.59
CA PRO A 177 -11.11 15.58 6.61
C PRO A 177 -11.69 15.88 5.21
N SER A 178 -12.84 16.55 5.15
CA SER A 178 -13.56 16.87 3.91
C SER A 178 -12.78 17.79 2.96
N ASN A 179 -11.69 18.37 3.44
CA ASN A 179 -10.77 19.22 2.68
C ASN A 179 -9.41 18.55 2.42
N ALA A 180 -9.29 17.23 2.54
CA ALA A 180 -8.12 16.49 2.08
C ALA A 180 -7.80 16.78 0.61
N LYS A 181 -6.53 16.66 0.23
CA LYS A 181 -6.02 17.13 -1.07
C LYS A 181 -5.28 16.01 -1.81
N ASP A 182 -5.48 15.94 -3.11
CA ASP A 182 -4.43 15.35 -3.95
C ASP A 182 -3.18 16.24 -3.85
N VAL A 183 -1.98 15.67 -4.04
CA VAL A 183 -0.73 16.43 -3.94
C VAL A 183 -0.65 17.56 -4.98
N SER A 184 -1.40 17.48 -6.09
CA SER A 184 -1.45 18.55 -7.10
C SER A 184 -2.32 19.75 -6.69
N GLN A 185 -3.01 19.69 -5.55
CA GLN A 185 -3.99 20.67 -5.13
C GLN A 185 -3.46 21.53 -3.97
N VAL A 186 -3.67 22.85 -4.05
CA VAL A 186 -3.29 23.82 -3.01
C VAL A 186 -4.32 23.89 -1.88
N GLY A 187 -3.88 24.37 -0.71
CA GLY A 187 -4.74 24.65 0.43
C GLY A 187 -4.39 23.83 1.67
N TYR A 188 -4.79 24.35 2.83
CA TYR A 188 -4.68 23.63 4.10
C TYR A 188 -5.59 22.40 4.12
N THR A 189 -5.21 21.43 4.96
CA THR A 189 -6.06 20.30 5.31
C THR A 189 -6.31 20.29 6.82
N GLY A 190 -7.41 19.65 7.24
CA GLY A 190 -7.54 19.20 8.62
C GLY A 190 -6.46 18.16 8.98
N ASN A 191 -6.35 17.84 10.26
CA ASN A 191 -5.46 16.77 10.73
C ASN A 191 -5.97 15.41 10.23
N VAL A 192 -5.05 14.46 10.10
CA VAL A 192 -5.40 13.05 9.90
C VAL A 192 -5.49 12.38 11.28
N TYR A 193 -6.54 11.58 11.49
CA TYR A 193 -6.64 10.72 12.67
C TYR A 193 -6.64 9.24 12.28
N LEU A 194 -6.04 8.41 13.12
CA LEU A 194 -6.18 6.95 13.06
C LEU A 194 -6.72 6.47 14.40
N ASP A 195 -7.83 5.75 14.37
CA ASP A 195 -8.40 5.13 15.56
C ASP A 195 -8.18 3.62 15.53
N THR A 196 -7.97 3.00 16.68
CA THR A 196 -8.02 1.54 16.82
C THR A 196 -9.22 1.14 17.67
N TYR A 197 -10.08 0.28 17.13
CA TYR A 197 -11.30 -0.19 17.77
C TYR A 197 -11.29 -1.72 17.97
N GLU A 198 -11.76 -2.18 19.13
CA GLU A 198 -12.23 -3.56 19.29
C GLU A 198 -13.52 -3.77 18.49
N ALA A 199 -13.85 -5.03 18.17
CA ALA A 199 -15.02 -5.40 17.37
C ALA A 199 -16.36 -4.92 17.95
N ASP A 200 -16.42 -4.63 19.26
CA ASP A 200 -17.62 -4.11 19.94
C ASP A 200 -17.78 -2.58 19.87
N GLY A 201 -16.84 -1.86 19.22
CA GLY A 201 -16.83 -0.40 19.13
C GLY A 201 -16.07 0.30 20.26
N THR A 202 -15.38 -0.44 21.13
CA THR A 202 -14.49 0.15 22.13
C THR A 202 -13.29 0.80 21.45
N LEU A 203 -13.24 2.15 21.50
CA LEU A 203 -12.09 2.92 21.05
C LEU A 203 -10.92 2.74 22.03
N LEU A 204 -9.86 2.07 21.59
CA LEU A 204 -8.64 1.85 22.38
C LEU A 204 -7.84 3.15 22.51
N TYR A 205 -7.53 3.79 21.38
CA TYR A 205 -6.83 5.06 21.29
C TYR A 205 -7.02 5.71 19.92
N ARG A 206 -6.65 6.99 19.84
CA ARG A 206 -6.58 7.78 18.62
C ARG A 206 -5.16 8.31 18.44
N LEU A 207 -4.58 8.14 17.26
CA LEU A 207 -3.45 8.93 16.79
C LEU A 207 -3.98 10.19 16.13
N ASP A 208 -3.50 11.35 16.56
CA ASP A 208 -3.62 12.62 15.85
C ASP A 208 -2.27 12.92 15.21
N LEU A 209 -2.20 12.83 13.87
CA LEU A 209 -0.94 13.02 13.15
C LEU A 209 -0.45 14.47 13.19
N GLY A 210 -1.28 15.41 13.66
CA GLY A 210 -0.95 16.81 13.80
C GLY A 210 -0.94 17.56 12.47
N VAL A 211 -0.55 18.83 12.56
CA VAL A 211 -0.59 19.76 11.41
C VAL A 211 0.49 19.49 10.37
N ASN A 212 1.54 18.77 10.74
CA ASN A 212 2.72 18.54 9.90
C ASN A 212 2.63 17.28 9.03
N ILE A 213 1.47 16.61 9.03
CA ILE A 213 1.10 15.56 8.09
C ILE A 213 -0.14 16.02 7.34
N ARG A 214 0.02 16.23 6.03
CA ARG A 214 -1.07 16.69 5.15
C ARG A 214 -2.05 15.55 4.88
N ALA A 215 -3.34 15.84 4.78
CA ALA A 215 -4.36 14.83 4.51
C ALA A 215 -4.58 14.63 3.00
N GLY A 216 -4.63 13.36 2.59
CA GLY A 216 -4.84 12.94 1.20
C GLY A 216 -4.28 11.56 0.92
N ALA A 217 -4.71 10.94 -0.17
CA ALA A 217 -4.39 9.55 -0.50
C ALA A 217 -2.88 9.25 -0.52
N HIS A 218 -2.06 10.17 -1.00
CA HIS A 218 -0.63 9.92 -1.22
C HIS A 218 0.26 10.22 0.00
N TYR A 219 -0.28 10.70 1.12
CA TYR A 219 0.51 11.12 2.29
C TYR A 219 0.68 10.02 3.33
N THR A 220 -0.42 9.65 4.00
CA THR A 220 -0.40 8.74 5.14
C THR A 220 -0.61 7.31 4.68
N GLN A 221 0.46 6.51 4.70
CA GLN A 221 0.43 5.08 4.45
C GLN A 221 0.74 4.37 5.77
N PHE A 222 -0.21 3.60 6.30
CA PHE A 222 -0.09 2.99 7.63
C PHE A 222 -0.13 1.47 7.55
N LEU A 223 0.78 0.81 8.26
CA LEU A 223 0.90 -0.66 8.26
C LEU A 223 0.51 -1.19 9.63
N VAL A 224 -0.39 -2.18 9.66
CA VAL A 224 -0.84 -2.88 10.87
C VAL A 224 -0.49 -4.36 10.73
N TYR A 225 0.46 -4.82 11.54
CA TYR A 225 1.03 -6.16 11.44
C TYR A 225 1.80 -6.55 12.69
N ASP A 226 1.90 -7.83 13.01
CA ASP A 226 2.81 -8.37 14.03
C ASP A 226 4.21 -8.49 13.43
N PHE A 227 5.02 -7.43 13.57
CA PHE A 227 6.34 -7.38 12.93
C PHE A 227 7.41 -8.13 13.72
N ASP A 228 7.30 -8.20 15.04
CA ASP A 228 8.30 -8.87 15.87
C ASP A 228 8.01 -10.37 16.11
N GLY A 229 6.76 -10.79 15.91
CA GLY A 229 6.27 -12.16 16.08
C GLY A 229 5.90 -12.49 17.52
N ASP A 230 5.52 -11.52 18.35
CA ASP A 230 5.06 -11.74 19.73
C ASP A 230 3.57 -12.15 19.83
N GLY A 231 2.87 -12.20 18.69
CA GLY A 231 1.46 -12.52 18.58
C GLY A 231 0.54 -11.31 18.73
N ARG A 232 1.05 -10.08 18.66
CA ARG A 232 0.28 -8.83 18.71
C ARG A 232 0.73 -7.90 17.60
N SER A 233 -0.23 -7.35 16.85
CA SER A 233 0.05 -6.38 15.80
C SER A 233 0.52 -5.04 16.35
N GLU A 234 1.54 -4.48 15.73
CA GLU A 234 1.94 -3.08 15.87
C GLU A 234 1.43 -2.22 14.71
N MET A 235 1.56 -0.90 14.86
CA MET A 235 1.37 0.04 13.76
C MET A 235 2.69 0.74 13.41
N MET A 236 3.10 0.69 12.14
CA MET A 236 4.21 1.48 11.61
C MET A 236 3.72 2.55 10.65
N ILE A 237 4.17 3.79 10.85
CA ILE A 237 3.65 4.93 10.08
C ILE A 237 4.61 6.12 10.07
N LYS A 238 4.57 6.92 8.99
CA LYS A 238 5.21 8.23 8.92
C LYS A 238 4.56 9.20 9.91
N THR A 239 5.37 9.85 10.74
CA THR A 239 4.95 10.87 11.71
C THR A 239 5.79 12.13 11.58
N ALA A 240 5.42 13.18 12.30
CA ALA A 240 6.11 14.47 12.29
C ALA A 240 5.99 15.15 13.67
N PRO A 241 6.70 16.26 13.94
CA PRO A 241 6.46 17.06 15.13
C PRO A 241 4.97 17.40 15.28
N GLY A 242 4.45 17.25 16.49
CA GLY A 242 3.03 17.47 16.79
C GLY A 242 2.14 16.24 16.66
N THR A 243 2.63 15.12 16.09
CA THR A 243 1.91 13.83 16.17
C THR A 243 1.77 13.39 17.62
N LYS A 244 0.56 12.96 18.03
CA LYS A 244 0.27 12.54 19.41
C LYS A 244 -0.68 11.35 19.50
N VAL A 245 -0.52 10.61 20.58
CA VAL A 245 -1.40 9.50 21.00
C VAL A 245 -2.39 10.04 22.02
N ILE A 246 -3.69 9.81 21.78
CA ILE A 246 -4.80 10.19 22.64
C ILE A 246 -5.48 8.92 23.15
N THR A 247 -5.57 8.78 24.47
CA THR A 247 -6.31 7.67 25.10
C THR A 247 -7.56 8.19 25.79
N TYR A 248 -8.53 7.30 26.02
CA TYR A 248 -9.85 7.68 26.53
C TYR A 248 -10.20 6.95 27.82
N HIS A 249 -11.04 7.58 28.63
CA HIS A 249 -11.81 6.88 29.66
C HIS A 249 -12.98 6.12 29.02
N ARG A 250 -13.58 5.17 29.75
CA ARG A 250 -14.76 4.42 29.27
C ARG A 250 -15.92 5.33 28.86
N ASP A 251 -16.07 6.47 29.52
CA ASP A 251 -17.09 7.49 29.21
C ASP A 251 -16.75 8.36 27.97
N GLY A 252 -15.61 8.13 27.33
CA GLY A 252 -15.16 8.83 26.13
C GLY A 252 -14.48 10.16 26.32
N ARG A 253 -14.26 10.61 27.55
CA ARG A 253 -13.42 11.78 27.79
C ARG A 253 -11.95 11.42 27.57
N VAL A 254 -11.20 12.39 27.03
CA VAL A 254 -9.74 12.26 26.88
C VAL A 254 -9.11 12.01 28.26
N LYS A 255 -8.33 10.93 28.34
CA LYS A 255 -7.58 10.52 29.53
C LYS A 255 -6.15 11.06 29.51
N SER A 256 -5.48 10.99 28.37
CA SER A 256 -4.14 11.55 28.19
C SER A 256 -3.82 11.80 26.73
N GLU A 257 -3.00 12.81 26.48
CA GLU A 257 -2.37 13.11 25.20
C GLU A 257 -0.85 13.06 25.37
N ARG A 258 -0.14 12.42 24.45
CA ARG A 258 1.34 12.37 24.46
C ARG A 258 1.88 12.52 23.06
N TYR A 259 2.76 13.49 22.86
CA TYR A 259 3.51 13.62 21.61
C TYR A 259 4.43 12.41 21.41
N VAL A 260 4.60 12.04 20.15
CA VAL A 260 5.67 11.13 19.71
C VAL A 260 7.01 11.74 20.06
N THR A 261 7.97 10.93 20.48
CA THR A 261 9.28 11.39 20.91
C THR A 261 10.08 11.93 19.75
N MET A 262 10.29 13.24 19.75
CA MET A 262 11.23 13.89 18.84
C MET A 262 12.67 13.38 19.06
N PRO A 263 13.39 12.94 18.02
CA PRO A 263 14.79 12.53 18.12
C PRO A 263 15.67 13.59 18.78
N ALA A 264 16.63 13.15 19.60
CA ALA A 264 17.46 14.07 20.38
C ALA A 264 18.29 15.05 19.53
N ALA A 265 18.66 14.64 18.31
CA ALA A 265 19.34 15.52 17.36
C ALA A 265 18.44 16.68 16.90
N ASP A 266 17.15 16.42 16.68
CA ASP A 266 16.18 17.42 16.25
C ASP A 266 15.84 18.41 17.37
N ARG A 267 15.67 17.92 18.60
CA ARG A 267 15.53 18.81 19.77
C ARG A 267 16.75 19.72 19.98
N ARG A 268 17.97 19.19 19.76
CA ARG A 268 19.20 20.00 19.81
C ARG A 268 19.30 21.01 18.67
N ALA A 269 18.69 20.72 17.52
CA ALA A 269 18.58 21.63 16.39
C ALA A 269 17.50 22.72 16.61
N GLY A 270 16.73 22.64 17.70
CA GLY A 270 15.75 23.66 18.10
C GLY A 270 14.30 23.35 17.69
N PHE A 271 14.04 22.18 17.12
CA PHE A 271 12.69 21.77 16.75
C PHE A 271 11.82 21.47 17.98
N SER A 272 10.51 21.69 17.83
CA SER A 272 9.49 21.53 18.87
C SER A 272 8.22 20.85 18.35
N ASP A 273 7.49 20.15 19.21
CA ASP A 273 6.20 19.53 18.87
C ASP A 273 5.08 20.55 18.59
N GLN A 274 5.35 21.84 18.84
CA GLN A 274 4.44 22.95 18.54
C GLN A 274 4.75 23.65 17.21
N ASP A 275 5.80 23.23 16.51
CA ASP A 275 6.16 23.83 15.22
C ASP A 275 5.07 23.55 14.18
N ASP A 276 4.74 24.55 13.36
CA ASP A 276 3.82 24.43 12.23
C ASP A 276 4.58 24.71 10.93
N TYR A 277 4.84 23.65 10.17
CA TYR A 277 5.58 23.71 8.91
C TYR A 277 4.67 23.88 7.69
N ARG A 278 3.36 24.08 7.89
CA ARG A 278 2.44 24.38 6.80
C ARG A 278 2.75 25.78 6.28
N VAL A 279 3.20 25.87 5.03
CA VAL A 279 3.52 27.16 4.44
C VAL A 279 2.25 27.97 4.17
N SER A 280 2.27 29.25 4.53
CA SER A 280 1.28 30.21 4.03
C SER A 280 1.68 30.71 2.64
N ALA A 281 0.79 31.39 1.94
CA ALA A 281 1.12 32.02 0.65
C ALA A 281 2.32 32.97 0.74
N THR A 282 2.39 33.78 1.81
CA THR A 282 3.55 34.65 2.07
C THR A 282 4.78 33.83 2.46
N GLY A 283 4.63 32.83 3.33
CA GLY A 283 5.77 32.00 3.75
C GLY A 283 6.38 31.20 2.60
N TYR A 284 5.57 30.77 1.62
CA TYR A 284 6.08 30.13 0.41
C TYR A 284 6.80 31.13 -0.52
N TYR A 285 6.30 32.36 -0.64
CA TYR A 285 7.03 33.42 -1.34
C TYR A 285 8.41 33.65 -0.71
N ASP A 286 8.47 33.80 0.62
CA ASP A 286 9.71 34.00 1.36
C ASP A 286 10.68 32.81 1.18
N HIS A 287 10.15 31.57 1.22
CA HIS A 287 10.91 30.36 0.92
C HIS A 287 11.54 30.38 -0.48
N LEU A 288 10.80 30.82 -1.51
CA LEU A 288 11.34 30.96 -2.86
C LEU A 288 12.40 32.06 -2.94
N VAL A 289 12.25 33.17 -2.20
CA VAL A 289 13.25 34.24 -2.14
C VAL A 289 14.55 33.67 -1.55
N ASP A 290 14.47 32.96 -0.43
CA ASP A 290 15.62 32.30 0.19
C ASP A 290 16.31 31.30 -0.75
N LEU A 291 15.51 30.48 -1.45
CA LEU A 291 15.99 29.54 -2.46
C LEU A 291 16.76 30.27 -3.58
N PHE A 292 16.19 31.36 -4.11
CA PHE A 292 16.77 32.11 -5.23
C PHE A 292 18.05 32.85 -4.80
N GLN A 293 18.09 33.43 -3.60
CA GLN A 293 19.32 34.02 -3.04
C GLN A 293 20.47 33.00 -2.97
N GLN A 294 20.14 31.74 -2.68
CA GLN A 294 21.09 30.65 -2.56
C GLN A 294 21.33 29.88 -3.87
N TRP A 295 20.79 30.34 -5.01
CA TRP A 295 20.90 29.65 -6.31
C TRP A 295 22.33 29.25 -6.66
N HIS A 296 23.28 30.17 -6.50
CA HIS A 296 24.72 29.97 -6.77
C HIS A 296 25.38 28.86 -5.92
N ARG A 297 24.71 28.36 -4.88
CA ARG A 297 25.19 27.29 -3.99
C ARG A 297 24.54 25.94 -4.25
N GLN A 298 23.51 25.89 -5.11
CA GLN A 298 22.85 24.62 -5.43
C GLN A 298 23.90 23.67 -6.05
N PRO A 299 24.01 22.41 -5.59
CA PRO A 299 25.03 21.48 -6.09
C PRO A 299 25.00 21.32 -7.61
N GLU A 300 23.81 21.33 -8.20
CA GLU A 300 23.57 21.24 -9.64
C GLU A 300 24.04 22.51 -10.39
N VAL A 301 23.97 23.69 -9.76
CA VAL A 301 24.51 24.94 -10.33
C VAL A 301 26.04 24.95 -10.23
N VAL A 302 26.60 24.54 -9.10
CA VAL A 302 28.05 24.49 -8.87
C VAL A 302 28.73 23.48 -9.80
N SER A 303 28.08 22.35 -10.08
CA SER A 303 28.57 21.34 -11.02
C SER A 303 28.38 21.74 -12.50
N GLY A 304 27.65 22.82 -12.79
CA GLY A 304 27.32 23.25 -14.15
C GLY A 304 26.21 22.43 -14.80
N GLN A 305 25.52 21.56 -14.05
CA GLN A 305 24.36 20.80 -14.53
C GLN A 305 23.15 21.72 -14.76
N TRP A 306 22.94 22.70 -13.89
CA TRP A 306 21.90 23.72 -14.01
C TRP A 306 22.49 25.07 -14.45
N PRO A 307 21.67 25.97 -15.01
CA PRO A 307 22.13 27.29 -15.42
C PRO A 307 22.72 28.08 -14.25
N SER A 308 23.83 28.78 -14.50
CA SER A 308 24.54 29.55 -13.46
C SER A 308 23.72 30.71 -12.88
N THR A 309 22.65 31.13 -13.56
CA THR A 309 21.71 32.16 -13.12
C THR A 309 20.26 31.73 -13.36
N LEU A 310 19.34 32.23 -12.55
CA LEU A 310 17.90 32.03 -12.69
C LEU A 310 17.37 32.66 -13.98
N GLU A 311 17.89 33.82 -14.39
CA GLU A 311 17.53 34.43 -15.68
C GLU A 311 17.79 33.49 -16.85
N ALA A 312 18.95 32.82 -16.86
CA ALA A 312 19.26 31.81 -17.86
C ALA A 312 18.32 30.58 -17.75
N ALA A 313 17.95 30.19 -16.54
CA ALA A 313 16.98 29.12 -16.33
C ALA A 313 15.57 29.48 -16.83
N PHE A 314 15.17 30.75 -16.75
CA PHE A 314 13.90 31.25 -17.27
C PHE A 314 13.95 31.65 -18.76
N GLY A 315 15.15 31.67 -19.37
CA GLY A 315 15.34 32.08 -20.75
C GLY A 315 15.17 33.59 -20.97
N ILE A 316 15.56 34.42 -20.00
CA ILE A 316 15.54 35.89 -20.09
C ILE A 316 16.96 36.48 -20.02
N GLU A 317 17.11 37.72 -20.51
CA GLU A 317 18.38 38.44 -20.46
C GLU A 317 18.88 38.61 -19.01
N PRO A 318 20.20 38.47 -18.75
CA PRO A 318 20.79 38.69 -17.44
C PRO A 318 20.50 40.11 -16.92
N ARG A 319 20.13 40.23 -15.64
CA ARG A 319 19.79 41.53 -15.01
C ARG A 319 20.55 41.80 -13.72
N TYR A 320 20.96 40.75 -13.01
CA TYR A 320 21.51 40.87 -11.67
C TYR A 320 22.90 40.23 -11.54
N GLU A 321 23.64 40.64 -10.52
CA GLU A 321 24.90 40.02 -10.12
C GLU A 321 24.65 38.96 -9.04
N TYR A 322 25.42 37.87 -9.08
CA TYR A 322 25.34 36.78 -8.11
C TYR A 322 26.53 36.85 -7.14
N PRO A 323 26.35 36.57 -5.83
CA PRO A 323 25.12 36.12 -5.19
C PRO A 323 24.04 37.21 -5.14
N LEU A 324 22.79 36.83 -5.37
CA LEU A 324 21.67 37.78 -5.40
C LEU A 324 21.47 38.45 -4.05
N SER A 325 21.23 39.76 -4.07
CA SER A 325 20.69 40.44 -2.91
C SER A 325 19.25 39.98 -2.64
N HIS A 326 18.74 40.22 -1.43
CA HIS A 326 17.35 39.92 -1.12
C HIS A 326 16.38 40.62 -2.09
N ALA A 327 16.64 41.90 -2.41
CA ALA A 327 15.81 42.67 -3.32
C ALA A 327 15.79 42.08 -4.74
N ASP A 328 16.94 41.62 -5.24
CA ASP A 328 17.05 41.05 -6.58
C ASP A 328 16.41 39.66 -6.66
N ALA A 329 16.57 38.84 -5.60
CA ALA A 329 15.88 37.56 -5.49
C ALA A 329 14.37 37.74 -5.41
N SER A 330 13.85 38.67 -4.60
CA SER A 330 12.42 39.02 -4.56
C SER A 330 11.89 39.41 -5.94
N ALA A 331 12.62 40.24 -6.69
CA ALA A 331 12.23 40.63 -8.04
C ALA A 331 12.18 39.45 -9.02
N LEU A 332 13.11 38.49 -8.90
CA LEU A 332 13.10 37.26 -9.69
C LEU A 332 11.98 36.31 -9.28
N VAL A 333 11.64 36.21 -7.99
CA VAL A 333 10.47 35.43 -7.53
C VAL A 333 9.18 36.05 -8.05
N ASP A 334 9.04 37.38 -8.02
CA ASP A 334 7.87 38.06 -8.60
C ASP A 334 7.74 37.73 -10.09
N TYR A 335 8.83 37.84 -10.85
CA TYR A 335 8.85 37.43 -12.26
C TYR A 335 8.49 35.95 -12.43
N PHE A 336 9.05 35.07 -11.60
CA PHE A 336 8.80 33.63 -11.66
C PHE A 336 7.31 33.31 -11.44
N MET A 337 6.69 33.89 -10.41
CA MET A 337 5.31 33.60 -10.03
C MET A 337 4.27 34.30 -10.91
N ASP A 338 4.56 35.52 -11.39
CA ASP A 338 3.55 36.35 -12.08
C ASP A 338 3.69 36.33 -13.60
N ALA A 339 4.86 35.97 -14.13
CA ALA A 339 5.11 35.95 -15.57
C ALA A 339 5.56 34.57 -16.07
N TYR A 340 6.65 34.02 -15.53
CA TYR A 340 7.22 32.77 -16.03
C TYR A 340 6.27 31.59 -15.85
N ALA A 341 5.87 31.29 -14.61
CA ALA A 341 5.01 30.14 -14.32
C ALA A 341 3.64 30.24 -15.05
N PRO A 342 2.93 31.39 -15.06
CA PRO A 342 1.70 31.54 -15.84
C PRO A 342 1.90 31.41 -17.35
N SER A 343 3.06 31.80 -17.88
CA SER A 343 3.39 31.63 -19.31
C SER A 343 3.57 30.15 -19.70
N ARG A 344 4.02 29.32 -18.75
CA ARG A 344 4.15 27.85 -18.93
C ARG A 344 2.79 27.15 -18.90
N SER A 345 1.90 27.61 -18.02
CA SER A 345 0.52 27.13 -17.91
C SER A 345 -0.31 28.12 -17.11
N THR A 346 -1.51 28.45 -17.60
CA THR A 346 -2.48 29.30 -16.88
C THR A 346 -2.99 28.67 -15.58
N ARG A 347 -2.71 27.37 -15.36
CA ARG A 347 -3.04 26.66 -14.12
C ARG A 347 -1.99 26.83 -13.02
N ASN A 348 -0.84 27.43 -13.31
CA ASN A 348 0.21 27.69 -12.32
C ASN A 348 -0.18 28.91 -11.48
N GLN A 349 -0.78 28.67 -10.31
CA GLN A 349 -1.27 29.71 -9.40
C GLN A 349 -0.41 29.80 -8.14
N LEU A 350 0.90 30.04 -8.31
CA LEU A 350 1.86 29.94 -7.20
C LEU A 350 1.62 30.99 -6.09
N ARG A 351 1.00 32.13 -6.40
CA ARG A 351 0.61 33.14 -5.39
C ARG A 351 -0.45 32.64 -4.39
N ALA A 352 -1.17 31.58 -4.76
CA ALA A 352 -2.16 30.93 -3.91
C ALA A 352 -1.61 29.66 -3.22
N PHE A 353 -0.32 29.34 -3.39
CA PHE A 353 0.27 28.11 -2.85
C PHE A 353 0.37 28.19 -1.32
N GLU A 354 -0.26 27.24 -0.64
CA GLU A 354 -0.26 27.16 0.82
C GLU A 354 -0.69 25.78 1.31
N GLY A 355 -0.47 25.52 2.61
CA GLY A 355 -0.92 24.32 3.30
C GLY A 355 -0.06 23.08 3.06
N PHE A 356 1.05 23.21 2.33
CA PHE A 356 2.06 22.17 2.13
C PHE A 356 3.12 22.20 3.23
N ILE A 357 3.76 21.05 3.46
CA ILE A 357 4.87 20.90 4.40
C ILE A 357 6.15 20.60 3.61
N VAL A 358 6.86 21.66 3.24
CA VAL A 358 8.08 21.58 2.40
C VAL A 358 9.37 21.60 3.20
N SER A 359 9.27 21.71 4.53
CA SER A 359 10.40 21.75 5.46
C SER A 359 10.05 21.03 6.77
N GLY A 360 10.95 21.08 7.74
CA GLY A 360 10.80 20.40 9.02
C GLY A 360 11.16 18.91 8.98
N PRO A 361 11.42 18.30 10.15
CA PRO A 361 11.81 16.91 10.26
C PRO A 361 10.63 15.95 10.00
N GLU A 362 10.95 14.76 9.50
CA GLU A 362 10.00 13.68 9.23
C GLU A 362 10.48 12.41 9.95
N TYR A 363 9.54 11.64 10.49
CA TYR A 363 9.83 10.47 11.30
C TYR A 363 9.10 9.22 10.81
N LEU A 364 9.62 8.07 11.19
CA LEU A 364 8.94 6.78 11.14
C LEU A 364 8.78 6.31 12.58
N THR A 365 7.55 5.97 12.98
CA THR A 365 7.24 5.54 14.35
C THR A 365 6.56 4.18 14.34
N VAL A 366 6.95 3.32 15.28
CA VAL A 366 6.24 2.08 15.63
C VAL A 366 5.43 2.32 16.90
N PHE A 367 4.16 1.93 16.90
CA PHE A 367 3.25 2.00 18.03
C PHE A 367 2.80 0.60 18.46
N GLU A 368 2.74 0.35 19.76
CA GLU A 368 2.09 -0.84 20.33
C GLU A 368 0.60 -0.82 19.96
N GLY A 369 0.12 -1.84 19.26
CA GLY A 369 -1.22 -1.82 18.71
C GLY A 369 -2.33 -1.69 19.76
N ARG A 370 -2.21 -2.30 20.95
CA ARG A 370 -3.27 -2.26 21.97
C ARG A 370 -3.51 -0.88 22.55
N SER A 371 -2.44 -0.13 22.81
CA SER A 371 -2.51 1.10 23.60
C SER A 371 -2.12 2.36 22.85
N GLY A 372 -1.60 2.21 21.63
CA GLY A 372 -0.99 3.28 20.86
C GLY A 372 0.30 3.80 21.50
N ARG A 373 0.87 3.12 22.49
CA ARG A 373 2.13 3.56 23.11
C ARG A 373 3.23 3.54 22.04
N GLU A 374 3.92 4.67 21.89
CA GLU A 374 5.14 4.74 21.08
C GLU A 374 6.17 3.69 21.57
N LEU A 375 6.68 2.89 20.64
CA LEU A 375 7.74 1.91 20.87
C LEU A 375 9.10 2.46 20.45
N GLU A 376 9.21 2.96 19.22
CA GLU A 376 10.40 3.68 18.75
C GLU A 376 10.05 4.69 17.66
N THR A 377 10.78 5.81 17.63
CA THR A 377 10.74 6.80 16.56
C THR A 377 12.15 7.02 15.99
N VAL A 378 12.28 6.87 14.68
CA VAL A 378 13.50 7.15 13.90
C VAL A 378 13.23 8.22 12.85
N ARG A 379 14.26 8.78 12.23
CA ARG A 379 14.06 9.66 11.07
C ARG A 379 13.44 8.88 9.91
N TYR A 380 12.45 9.46 9.25
CA TYR A 380 11.89 8.88 8.04
C TYR A 380 12.95 8.85 6.95
N ARG A 381 13.17 7.66 6.39
CA ARG A 381 13.99 7.46 5.19
C ARG A 381 13.09 6.74 4.18
N PRO A 382 12.99 7.23 2.95
CA PRO A 382 13.73 8.33 2.28
C PRO A 382 13.35 9.76 2.72
N GLY A 383 14.37 10.62 2.93
CA GLY A 383 14.17 12.01 3.35
C GLY A 383 13.72 12.96 2.22
N ARG A 384 13.12 14.09 2.59
CA ARG A 384 12.53 15.07 1.66
C ARG A 384 13.52 15.73 0.70
N THR A 385 14.70 16.10 1.20
CA THR A 385 15.71 16.92 0.50
C THR A 385 15.31 18.39 0.31
N ASP A 386 14.25 18.66 -0.45
CA ASP A 386 13.79 20.02 -0.81
C ASP A 386 12.26 20.05 -1.03
N ASP A 387 11.73 21.15 -1.56
CA ASP A 387 10.30 21.34 -1.83
C ASP A 387 9.80 20.63 -3.11
N GLY A 388 10.61 19.76 -3.72
CA GLY A 388 10.29 19.09 -4.97
C GLY A 388 11.16 19.54 -6.15
N LEU A 389 12.00 20.57 -5.99
CA LEU A 389 12.87 21.08 -7.05
C LEU A 389 13.70 19.98 -7.73
N ARG A 390 14.42 19.16 -6.96
CA ARG A 390 15.21 18.04 -7.50
C ARG A 390 14.37 16.81 -7.84
N TRP A 391 13.17 16.70 -7.27
CA TRP A 391 12.20 15.66 -7.63
C TRP A 391 11.52 15.94 -8.98
N GLY A 392 11.71 17.13 -9.57
CA GLY A 392 11.19 17.51 -10.88
C GLY A 392 9.82 18.18 -10.84
N ASP A 393 9.40 18.69 -9.68
CA ASP A 393 8.10 19.34 -9.49
C ASP A 393 7.96 20.70 -10.18
N TYR A 394 9.10 21.30 -10.54
CA TYR A 394 9.18 22.58 -11.24
C TYR A 394 9.50 22.44 -12.74
N ALA A 395 9.91 21.26 -13.19
CA ALA A 395 10.51 21.08 -14.51
C ALA A 395 9.47 21.14 -15.64
N MET A 396 8.30 20.54 -15.40
CA MET A 396 7.23 20.40 -16.39
C MET A 396 6.46 21.71 -16.59
N ALA A 397 5.62 21.78 -17.64
CA ALA A 397 4.80 22.96 -17.92
C ALA A 397 3.86 23.34 -16.76
N ARG A 398 3.35 22.31 -16.06
CA ARG A 398 2.62 22.48 -14.81
C ARG A 398 3.59 22.36 -13.65
N ILE A 399 3.71 23.45 -12.87
CA ILE A 399 4.63 23.58 -11.75
C ILE A 399 3.86 23.28 -10.47
N GLU A 400 4.24 22.21 -9.78
CA GLU A 400 3.49 21.63 -8.65
C GLU A 400 4.45 21.31 -7.49
N PRO A 401 4.96 22.32 -6.78
CA PRO A 401 5.82 22.12 -5.62
C PRO A 401 5.16 21.18 -4.61
N GLY A 402 5.92 20.26 -4.01
CA GLY A 402 5.39 19.28 -3.07
C GLY A 402 4.60 18.13 -3.72
N ASN A 403 4.67 17.92 -5.04
CA ASN A 403 3.94 16.84 -5.72
C ASN A 403 4.70 15.51 -5.71
N ARG A 404 5.73 15.35 -6.55
CA ARG A 404 6.47 14.09 -6.71
C ARG A 404 7.20 13.71 -5.44
N VAL A 405 7.67 14.73 -4.70
CA VAL A 405 8.33 14.52 -3.41
C VAL A 405 7.40 13.89 -2.38
N ASP A 406 6.12 14.24 -2.33
CA ASP A 406 5.17 13.70 -1.32
C ASP A 406 4.29 12.57 -1.87
N ARG A 407 4.87 11.77 -2.77
CA ARG A 407 4.29 10.51 -3.22
C ARG A 407 4.81 9.35 -2.38
N PHE A 408 4.05 8.95 -1.37
CA PHE A 408 4.44 7.87 -0.45
C PHE A 408 3.68 6.58 -0.76
N LEU A 409 4.34 5.45 -0.57
CA LEU A 409 3.72 4.11 -0.56
C LEU A 409 4.25 3.33 0.64
N ALA A 410 3.49 2.33 1.10
CA ALA A 410 3.97 1.38 2.09
C ALA A 410 3.40 -0.01 1.83
N GLY A 411 4.01 -1.04 2.41
CA GLY A 411 3.45 -2.39 2.44
C GLY A 411 4.23 -3.31 3.37
N VAL A 412 3.76 -4.54 3.49
CA VAL A 412 4.41 -5.61 4.27
C VAL A 412 4.96 -6.64 3.29
N ALA A 413 6.13 -7.19 3.58
CA ALA A 413 6.73 -8.25 2.77
C ALA A 413 7.50 -9.26 3.62
N TYR A 414 7.40 -10.55 3.31
CA TYR A 414 8.19 -11.62 3.90
C TYR A 414 9.54 -11.76 3.18
N LEU A 415 10.40 -10.74 3.34
CA LEU A 415 11.69 -10.64 2.64
C LEU A 415 12.72 -11.72 3.04
N ASP A 416 12.52 -12.42 4.15
CA ASP A 416 13.35 -13.59 4.53
C ASP A 416 12.58 -14.93 4.41
N GLY A 417 11.37 -14.86 3.86
CA GLY A 417 10.43 -15.97 3.73
C GLY A 417 9.71 -16.38 5.02
N SER A 418 10.02 -15.77 6.16
CA SER A 418 9.45 -16.16 7.45
C SER A 418 8.85 -15.01 8.27
N ARG A 419 9.55 -13.88 8.40
CA ARG A 419 9.14 -12.73 9.21
C ARG A 419 8.72 -11.57 8.32
N PRO A 420 7.65 -10.85 8.68
CA PRO A 420 7.22 -9.67 7.96
C PRO A 420 8.20 -8.49 8.17
N SER A 421 8.51 -7.81 7.09
CA SER A 421 9.22 -6.53 7.05
C SER A 421 8.27 -5.41 6.64
N ALA A 422 8.49 -4.20 7.14
CA ALA A 422 7.81 -3.01 6.66
C ALA A 422 8.58 -2.36 5.50
N VAL A 423 7.92 -2.05 4.40
CA VAL A 423 8.50 -1.34 3.25
C VAL A 423 7.86 0.04 3.15
N PHE A 424 8.67 1.09 3.08
CA PHE A 424 8.22 2.47 2.87
C PHE A 424 8.93 3.09 1.66
N ALA A 425 8.16 3.68 0.74
CA ALA A 425 8.66 4.28 -0.48
C ALA A 425 8.36 5.77 -0.57
N ARG A 426 9.17 6.49 -1.36
CA ARG A 426 8.92 7.88 -1.77
C ARG A 426 9.33 8.11 -3.21
N GLY A 427 8.42 8.69 -3.98
CA GLY A 427 8.59 9.03 -5.39
C GLY A 427 8.51 7.82 -6.33
N TYR A 428 7.78 7.99 -7.43
CA TYR A 428 7.67 6.98 -8.49
C TYR A 428 7.64 7.54 -9.91
N TYR A 429 7.38 8.85 -10.07
CA TYR A 429 7.37 9.49 -11.38
C TYR A 429 8.77 9.80 -11.93
N THR A 430 9.72 10.12 -11.04
CA THR A 430 11.10 10.54 -11.35
C THR A 430 12.04 9.74 -10.47
N ARG A 431 12.66 10.35 -9.45
CA ARG A 431 13.42 9.61 -8.44
C ARG A 431 12.48 8.69 -7.68
N THR A 432 12.89 7.44 -7.56
CA THR A 432 12.25 6.38 -6.80
C THR A 432 13.17 5.91 -5.69
N THR A 433 12.59 5.79 -4.50
CA THR A 433 13.30 5.33 -3.30
C THR A 433 12.42 4.42 -2.47
N MET A 434 13.02 3.38 -1.88
CA MET A 434 12.35 2.42 -1.00
C MET A 434 13.27 2.00 0.14
N ALA A 435 12.73 1.88 1.35
CA ALA A 435 13.44 1.37 2.52
C ALA A 435 12.65 0.21 3.12
N ALA A 436 13.33 -0.92 3.33
CA ALA A 436 12.79 -2.05 4.09
C ALA A 436 13.30 -2.01 5.53
N TYR A 437 12.40 -2.29 6.47
CA TYR A 437 12.67 -2.26 7.90
C TYR A 437 12.19 -3.53 8.58
N ASP A 438 13.03 -4.04 9.48
CA ASP A 438 12.68 -5.04 10.47
C ASP A 438 12.35 -4.39 11.80
N TRP A 439 11.47 -5.04 12.55
CA TRP A 439 11.21 -4.77 13.95
C TRP A 439 11.38 -6.04 14.77
N ASN A 440 12.06 -5.91 15.90
CA ASN A 440 12.38 -7.03 16.80
C ASN A 440 11.80 -6.84 18.21
N GLY A 441 10.80 -5.98 18.36
CA GLY A 441 10.18 -5.62 19.64
C GLY A 441 10.92 -4.53 20.40
N ARG A 442 12.07 -4.06 19.89
CA ARG A 442 12.90 -3.07 20.58
C ARG A 442 13.47 -2.00 19.66
N ARG A 443 13.84 -2.38 18.44
CA ARG A 443 14.50 -1.47 17.51
C ARG A 443 14.13 -1.74 16.07
N ILE A 444 13.90 -0.66 15.33
CA ILE A 444 13.81 -0.59 13.87
C ILE A 444 15.21 -0.75 13.29
N THR A 445 15.40 -1.77 12.45
CA THR A 445 16.64 -1.95 11.68
C THR A 445 16.34 -1.90 10.19
N THR A 446 17.08 -1.08 9.46
CA THR A 446 16.99 -1.06 7.99
C THR A 446 17.59 -2.36 7.44
N ARG A 447 16.79 -3.14 6.70
CA ARG A 447 17.25 -4.32 5.96
C ARG A 447 18.04 -3.88 4.73
N TRP A 448 17.41 -3.06 3.88
CA TRP A 448 18.05 -2.45 2.71
C TRP A 448 17.42 -1.09 2.37
N PHE A 449 18.09 -0.34 1.48
CA PHE A 449 17.59 0.92 0.94
C PHE A 449 17.92 1.05 -0.53
N VAL A 450 16.88 1.19 -1.35
CA VAL A 450 16.93 1.40 -2.80
C VAL A 450 16.78 2.88 -3.11
N ASP A 451 17.60 3.39 -4.02
CA ASP A 451 17.55 4.77 -4.49
C ASP A 451 18.02 4.87 -5.94
N SER A 452 17.09 5.12 -6.86
CA SER A 452 17.39 5.35 -8.27
C SER A 452 18.36 6.52 -8.53
N GLY A 453 18.60 7.37 -7.54
CA GLY A 453 19.28 8.64 -7.70
C GLY A 453 18.37 9.68 -8.34
N TRP A 454 18.87 10.90 -8.44
CA TRP A 454 18.14 12.00 -9.06
C TRP A 454 18.02 11.77 -10.56
N THR A 455 16.85 12.02 -11.13
CA THR A 455 16.70 12.07 -12.58
C THR A 455 17.42 13.31 -13.11
N PRO A 456 18.39 13.17 -14.05
CA PRO A 456 19.12 14.31 -14.58
C PRO A 456 18.20 15.33 -15.24
N MET A 457 18.29 16.57 -14.76
CA MET A 457 17.67 17.74 -15.39
C MET A 457 18.75 18.76 -15.74
N THR A 458 18.72 19.31 -16.94
CA THR A 458 19.61 20.42 -17.34
C THR A 458 19.06 21.78 -16.93
N ASN A 459 17.76 21.85 -16.62
CA ASN A 459 17.09 23.05 -16.12
C ASN A 459 15.88 22.65 -15.27
N PRO A 460 15.86 22.94 -13.96
CA PRO A 460 14.78 22.47 -13.09
C PRO A 460 13.46 23.22 -13.29
N PHE A 461 13.40 24.26 -14.13
CA PHE A 461 12.19 25.03 -14.43
C PHE A 461 11.64 24.78 -15.85
N ASN A 462 12.37 24.04 -16.68
CA ASN A 462 11.99 23.75 -18.06
C ASN A 462 12.71 22.51 -18.60
N ASP A 463 12.27 21.33 -18.16
CA ASP A 463 12.80 20.06 -18.64
C ASP A 463 11.72 18.96 -18.54
N SER A 464 12.02 17.77 -19.04
CA SER A 464 11.15 16.59 -19.00
C SER A 464 11.88 15.42 -18.33
N PRO A 465 11.83 15.30 -16.99
CA PRO A 465 12.54 14.25 -16.27
C PRO A 465 11.88 12.87 -16.41
N HIS A 466 10.66 12.77 -16.94
CA HIS A 466 10.00 11.49 -17.13
C HIS A 466 10.70 10.63 -18.18
N GLY A 467 10.79 9.31 -17.93
CA GLY A 467 11.36 8.34 -18.86
C GLY A 467 12.89 8.33 -18.95
N ARG A 468 13.59 9.05 -18.05
CA ARG A 468 15.05 9.06 -17.95
C ARG A 468 15.53 8.24 -16.77
N ASP A 469 16.68 7.61 -16.93
CA ASP A 469 17.35 6.91 -15.83
C ASP A 469 17.72 7.91 -14.72
N GLY A 470 17.64 7.43 -13.49
CA GLY A 470 18.24 8.12 -12.36
C GLY A 470 19.77 8.07 -12.42
N THR A 471 20.41 8.87 -11.56
CA THR A 471 21.88 8.99 -11.50
C THR A 471 22.57 7.79 -10.85
N ASP A 472 21.83 6.91 -10.19
CA ASP A 472 22.40 5.69 -9.62
C ASP A 472 22.61 4.63 -10.71
N PRO A 473 23.79 4.01 -10.83
CA PRO A 473 24.08 3.04 -11.89
C PRO A 473 23.38 1.69 -11.72
N GLU A 474 22.98 1.33 -10.51
CA GLU A 474 22.31 0.06 -10.20
C GLU A 474 20.78 0.23 -10.26
N TYR A 475 20.28 1.31 -9.65
CA TYR A 475 18.86 1.54 -9.47
C TYR A 475 18.26 2.52 -10.47
N GLY A 476 19.06 3.18 -11.31
CA GLY A 476 18.60 4.25 -12.21
C GLY A 476 17.48 3.82 -13.16
N SER A 477 17.36 2.52 -13.47
CA SER A 477 16.35 1.98 -14.38
C SER A 477 14.92 2.01 -13.81
N ILE A 478 14.72 2.13 -12.49
CA ILE A 478 13.40 1.99 -11.84
C ILE A 478 12.61 3.31 -11.78
N THR A 479 13.20 4.43 -12.21
CA THR A 479 12.51 5.72 -12.34
C THR A 479 11.28 5.59 -13.26
N THR A 480 10.23 6.35 -12.97
CA THR A 480 8.98 6.37 -13.77
C THR A 480 8.20 5.04 -13.76
N GLN A 481 8.63 3.99 -13.06
CA GLN A 481 7.97 2.67 -13.10
C GLN A 481 6.93 2.46 -11.99
N GLY A 482 7.07 3.15 -10.86
CA GLY A 482 6.19 2.91 -9.70
C GLY A 482 4.76 3.36 -9.93
N PHE A 483 3.81 2.66 -9.30
CA PHE A 483 2.37 2.92 -9.44
C PHE A 483 1.85 3.66 -8.20
N HIS A 484 0.57 4.01 -8.18
CA HIS A 484 -0.11 4.44 -6.95
C HIS A 484 -0.38 3.28 -5.97
N SER A 485 0.48 2.27 -5.97
CA SER A 485 0.49 1.12 -5.07
C SER A 485 1.83 0.37 -5.24
N LEU A 486 2.09 -0.59 -4.36
CA LEU A 486 3.11 -1.64 -4.53
C LEU A 486 2.46 -3.00 -4.23
N SER A 487 3.15 -4.12 -4.39
CA SER A 487 2.67 -5.45 -3.96
C SER A 487 3.87 -6.29 -3.52
N ALA A 488 3.65 -7.25 -2.63
CA ALA A 488 4.68 -8.17 -2.16
C ALA A 488 4.30 -9.60 -2.53
N SER A 489 5.14 -10.29 -3.29
CA SER A 489 4.84 -11.60 -3.85
C SER A 489 6.13 -12.38 -4.11
N ASP A 490 6.10 -13.71 -3.89
CA ASP A 490 7.19 -14.63 -4.25
C ASP A 490 7.10 -14.90 -5.75
N VAL A 491 7.64 -13.97 -6.55
CA VAL A 491 7.50 -14.01 -8.00
C VAL A 491 8.49 -14.98 -8.62
N ASP A 492 9.59 -15.27 -7.92
CA ASP A 492 10.69 -16.06 -8.44
C ASP A 492 10.73 -17.51 -7.91
N GLY A 493 9.95 -17.81 -6.87
CA GLY A 493 9.73 -19.15 -6.30
C GLY A 493 10.78 -19.59 -5.30
N ASP A 494 11.56 -18.67 -4.72
CA ASP A 494 12.59 -18.99 -3.71
C ASP A 494 12.05 -19.06 -2.26
N GLY A 495 10.77 -18.73 -2.07
CA GLY A 495 10.09 -18.71 -0.77
C GLY A 495 10.14 -17.36 -0.06
N ARG A 496 10.70 -16.32 -0.67
CA ARG A 496 10.73 -14.94 -0.19
C ARG A 496 9.86 -14.07 -1.07
N GLN A 497 9.48 -12.90 -0.57
CA GLN A 497 8.66 -11.98 -1.35
C GLN A 497 9.51 -10.86 -1.92
N GLU A 498 9.32 -10.60 -3.21
CA GLU A 498 9.84 -9.45 -3.93
C GLU A 498 8.84 -8.31 -3.84
N ILE A 499 9.30 -7.08 -4.10
CA ILE A 499 8.44 -5.90 -4.17
C ILE A 499 8.13 -5.57 -5.62
N VAL A 500 6.91 -5.89 -6.05
CA VAL A 500 6.35 -5.45 -7.33
C VAL A 500 5.98 -3.97 -7.20
N TYR A 501 6.86 -3.11 -7.68
CA TYR A 501 6.73 -1.65 -7.64
C TYR A 501 6.20 -1.13 -8.97
N GLY A 502 4.97 -1.53 -9.31
CA GLY A 502 4.35 -1.20 -10.59
C GLY A 502 5.03 -1.92 -11.75
N ALA A 503 5.71 -1.18 -12.61
CA ALA A 503 6.39 -1.71 -13.80
C ALA A 503 7.84 -2.19 -13.56
N ALA A 504 8.35 -2.12 -12.33
CA ALA A 504 9.62 -2.70 -11.93
C ALA A 504 9.43 -3.61 -10.70
N THR A 505 10.34 -4.56 -10.51
CA THR A 505 10.33 -5.48 -9.36
C THR A 505 11.69 -5.44 -8.67
N ILE A 506 11.66 -5.25 -7.36
CA ILE A 506 12.84 -5.25 -6.47
C ILE A 506 12.90 -6.59 -5.77
N ASP A 507 14.07 -7.19 -5.76
CA ASP A 507 14.31 -8.49 -5.16
C ASP A 507 14.20 -8.45 -3.63
N ASP A 508 14.09 -9.62 -2.98
CA ASP A 508 13.98 -9.74 -1.51
C ASP A 508 15.15 -9.04 -0.77
N ASP A 509 16.33 -9.05 -1.39
CA ASP A 509 17.57 -8.46 -0.89
C ASP A 509 17.75 -6.96 -1.19
N GLY A 510 16.82 -6.37 -1.95
CA GLY A 510 16.84 -4.97 -2.34
C GLY A 510 17.56 -4.68 -3.66
N SER A 511 18.03 -5.68 -4.40
CA SER A 511 18.54 -5.51 -5.76
C SER A 511 17.39 -5.32 -6.77
N VAL A 512 17.68 -4.82 -7.97
CA VAL A 512 16.66 -4.73 -9.04
C VAL A 512 16.53 -6.08 -9.72
N LEU A 513 15.42 -6.79 -9.52
CA LEU A 513 15.14 -8.03 -10.24
C LEU A 513 14.94 -7.73 -11.73
N TYR A 514 14.07 -6.75 -12.05
CA TYR A 514 13.94 -6.19 -13.39
C TYR A 514 13.22 -4.83 -13.41
N SER A 515 13.33 -4.12 -14.53
CA SER A 515 12.54 -2.93 -14.87
C SER A 515 11.97 -3.10 -16.28
N SER A 516 10.64 -3.29 -16.40
CA SER A 516 10.04 -3.68 -17.68
C SER A 516 10.04 -2.54 -18.70
N ALA A 517 10.36 -2.88 -19.94
CA ALA A 517 10.37 -1.99 -21.08
C ALA A 517 9.97 -2.76 -22.35
N ASP A 518 9.47 -2.05 -23.35
CA ASP A 518 9.16 -2.62 -24.66
C ASP A 518 9.26 -1.55 -25.76
N VAL A 519 9.12 -1.97 -27.01
CA VAL A 519 9.18 -1.14 -28.20
C VAL A 519 7.89 -0.35 -28.37
N LEU A 520 8.03 0.96 -28.52
CA LEU A 520 6.92 1.86 -28.84
C LEU A 520 6.29 1.49 -30.20
N PRO A 521 4.98 1.25 -30.26
CA PRO A 521 4.32 0.77 -31.48
C PRO A 521 4.06 1.91 -32.49
N PRO A 522 3.65 1.59 -33.74
CA PRO A 522 3.15 2.59 -34.68
C PRO A 522 2.02 3.45 -34.07
N GLY A 523 2.10 4.77 -34.25
CA GLY A 523 1.14 5.74 -33.68
C GLY A 523 1.49 6.27 -32.28
N SER A 524 2.55 5.76 -31.67
CA SER A 524 3.18 6.34 -30.47
C SER A 524 3.88 7.68 -30.78
N ALA A 525 4.51 8.26 -29.76
CA ALA A 525 5.29 9.49 -29.89
C ALA A 525 6.63 9.26 -30.62
N ASP A 526 7.23 8.07 -30.48
CA ASP A 526 8.50 7.70 -31.11
C ASP A 526 8.52 6.20 -31.51
N PRO A 527 7.82 5.81 -32.59
CA PRO A 527 7.69 4.40 -32.97
C PRO A 527 9.04 3.72 -33.23
N GLY A 528 9.25 2.54 -32.64
CA GLY A 528 10.48 1.74 -32.77
C GLY A 528 11.52 1.98 -31.67
N ALA A 529 11.37 3.03 -30.85
CA ALA A 529 12.22 3.23 -29.68
C ALA A 529 11.80 2.30 -28.53
N VAL A 530 12.78 1.83 -27.74
CA VAL A 530 12.50 1.12 -26.49
C VAL A 530 12.13 2.14 -25.42
N ALA A 531 10.99 1.92 -24.76
CA ALA A 531 10.52 2.73 -23.66
C ALA A 531 10.14 1.83 -22.48
N ARG A 532 10.33 2.35 -21.26
CA ARG A 532 9.75 1.76 -20.05
C ARG A 532 8.24 1.59 -20.23
N LEU A 533 7.65 0.58 -19.60
CA LEU A 533 6.19 0.48 -19.57
C LEU A 533 5.59 1.69 -18.83
N GLY A 534 6.27 2.14 -17.77
CA GLY A 534 5.97 3.39 -17.08
C GLY A 534 4.83 3.29 -16.08
N HIS A 535 4.62 4.39 -15.39
CA HIS A 535 3.66 4.57 -14.31
C HIS A 535 2.22 4.19 -14.68
N GLY A 536 1.47 3.76 -13.66
CA GLY A 536 0.09 3.29 -13.77
C GLY A 536 -0.72 3.42 -12.49
N ASP A 537 -2.03 3.21 -12.66
CA ASP A 537 -3.06 3.49 -11.67
C ASP A 537 -3.68 2.24 -11.03
N ALA A 538 -3.44 1.06 -11.63
CA ALA A 538 -3.94 -0.22 -11.12
C ALA A 538 -3.01 -1.38 -11.49
N MET A 539 -2.86 -2.34 -10.57
CA MET A 539 -2.07 -3.56 -10.79
C MET A 539 -2.59 -4.73 -9.96
N HIS A 540 -2.37 -5.94 -10.47
CA HIS A 540 -2.86 -7.19 -9.90
C HIS A 540 -1.77 -8.25 -10.03
N VAL A 541 -1.37 -8.85 -8.91
CA VAL A 541 -0.27 -9.84 -8.83
C VAL A 541 -0.80 -11.12 -8.20
N THR A 542 -0.93 -12.18 -9.00
CA THR A 542 -1.40 -13.50 -8.56
C THR A 542 -1.20 -14.50 -9.70
N ASP A 543 -1.61 -15.75 -9.52
CA ASP A 543 -1.69 -16.75 -10.58
C ASP A 543 -2.91 -16.43 -11.46
N ILE A 544 -2.69 -15.84 -12.64
CA ILE A 544 -3.76 -15.39 -13.55
C ILE A 544 -4.03 -16.46 -14.60
N ASP A 545 -2.99 -17.05 -15.19
CA ASP A 545 -3.10 -18.18 -16.10
C ASP A 545 -2.51 -19.45 -15.46
N PRO A 546 -3.31 -20.31 -14.81
CA PRO A 546 -2.84 -21.47 -14.06
C PRO A 546 -2.23 -22.58 -14.95
N ARG A 547 -2.23 -22.39 -16.28
CA ARG A 547 -1.55 -23.25 -17.26
C ARG A 547 -0.10 -22.81 -17.50
N ARG A 548 0.28 -21.63 -17.05
CA ARG A 548 1.65 -21.10 -17.06
C ARG A 548 2.26 -21.28 -15.67
N PRO A 549 3.46 -21.85 -15.54
CA PRO A 549 4.13 -21.92 -14.25
C PRO A 549 4.56 -20.53 -13.78
N GLY A 550 4.29 -20.21 -12.52
CA GLY A 550 4.66 -18.93 -11.91
C GLY A 550 3.44 -18.04 -11.69
N LEU A 551 3.70 -16.77 -11.39
CA LEU A 551 2.66 -15.75 -11.23
C LEU A 551 2.69 -14.79 -12.41
N GLU A 552 1.63 -14.00 -12.55
CA GLU A 552 1.56 -12.90 -13.50
C GLU A 552 1.28 -11.55 -12.83
N ILE A 553 1.63 -10.48 -13.53
CA ILE A 553 1.34 -9.11 -13.16
C ILE A 553 0.50 -8.46 -14.26
N PHE A 554 -0.77 -8.16 -13.98
CA PHE A 554 -1.62 -7.37 -14.86
C PHE A 554 -1.59 -5.90 -14.45
N THR A 555 -1.20 -4.99 -15.35
CA THR A 555 -1.05 -3.56 -15.09
C THR A 555 -1.72 -2.70 -16.15
N VAL A 556 -2.10 -1.48 -15.78
CA VAL A 556 -2.52 -0.42 -16.71
C VAL A 556 -1.58 0.78 -16.62
N HIS A 557 -1.44 1.57 -17.70
CA HIS A 557 -0.41 2.60 -17.81
C HIS A 557 -0.95 3.97 -18.23
N GLU A 558 -0.43 5.03 -17.61
CA GLU A 558 -0.86 6.43 -17.84
C GLU A 558 -0.10 7.11 -19.00
N GLY A 559 1.06 6.58 -19.40
CA GLY A 559 2.00 7.26 -20.31
C GLY A 559 1.46 7.56 -21.71
N GLY A 560 0.31 6.97 -22.08
CA GLY A 560 -0.41 7.26 -23.31
C GLY A 560 0.46 7.06 -24.55
N ARG A 561 0.73 8.14 -25.31
CA ARG A 561 1.56 8.07 -26.51
C ARG A 561 3.03 7.73 -26.24
N PHE A 562 3.48 7.83 -24.99
CA PHE A 562 4.85 7.57 -24.56
C PHE A 562 5.02 6.23 -23.83
N ALA A 563 3.95 5.44 -23.69
CA ALA A 563 4.01 4.08 -23.17
C ALA A 563 3.83 3.06 -24.30
N PRO A 564 4.55 1.92 -24.28
CA PRO A 564 4.34 0.83 -25.25
C PRO A 564 2.91 0.26 -25.21
N TYR A 565 2.29 0.26 -24.02
CA TYR A 565 0.98 -0.32 -23.77
C TYR A 565 0.09 0.61 -22.95
N GLY A 566 -1.23 0.51 -23.14
CA GLY A 566 -2.23 1.00 -22.18
C GLY A 566 -2.48 0.01 -21.05
N TYR A 567 -2.31 -1.29 -21.30
CA TYR A 567 -2.26 -2.34 -20.28
C TYR A 567 -1.38 -3.49 -20.75
N ALA A 568 -0.82 -4.24 -19.80
CA ALA A 568 0.02 -5.41 -20.07
C ALA A 568 -0.23 -6.49 -19.02
N LEU A 569 -0.24 -7.75 -19.46
CA LEU A 569 0.01 -8.92 -18.61
C LEU A 569 1.48 -9.32 -18.76
N ARG A 570 2.17 -9.49 -17.65
CA ARG A 570 3.59 -9.84 -17.60
C ARG A 570 3.83 -11.09 -16.79
N ASP A 571 4.84 -11.84 -17.18
CA ASP A 571 5.46 -12.85 -16.33
C ASP A 571 6.04 -12.18 -15.08
N ALA A 572 5.62 -12.60 -13.89
CA ALA A 572 5.97 -11.91 -12.66
C ALA A 572 7.47 -12.02 -12.33
N LYS A 573 8.12 -13.14 -12.69
CA LYS A 573 9.54 -13.39 -12.42
C LYS A 573 10.47 -12.57 -13.31
N THR A 574 10.12 -12.45 -14.59
CA THR A 574 11.01 -11.91 -15.62
C THR A 574 10.63 -10.51 -16.08
N GLY A 575 9.38 -10.10 -15.86
CA GLY A 575 8.84 -8.84 -16.35
C GLY A 575 8.58 -8.81 -17.85
N GLU A 576 8.73 -9.95 -18.55
CA GLU A 576 8.43 -10.09 -19.98
C GLU A 576 6.92 -9.92 -20.21
N VAL A 577 6.55 -9.12 -21.20
CA VAL A 577 5.15 -8.92 -21.58
C VAL A 577 4.65 -10.17 -22.31
N ILE A 578 3.66 -10.83 -21.73
CA ILE A 578 2.98 -11.98 -22.33
C ILE A 578 2.02 -11.48 -23.42
N TYR A 579 1.19 -10.51 -23.07
CA TYR A 579 0.41 -9.73 -24.01
C TYR A 579 0.08 -8.34 -23.46
N GLY A 580 -0.27 -7.42 -24.35
CA GLY A 580 -0.70 -6.09 -24.01
C GLY A 580 -1.30 -5.39 -25.21
N GLU A 581 -1.91 -4.24 -24.98
CA GLU A 581 -2.49 -3.43 -26.07
C GLU A 581 -2.18 -1.96 -25.88
N TYR A 582 -1.73 -1.32 -26.95
CA TYR A 582 -1.51 0.11 -27.00
C TYR A 582 -2.82 0.90 -27.08
N SER A 583 -2.97 1.90 -26.22
CA SER A 583 -4.16 2.76 -26.16
C SER A 583 -3.92 4.18 -26.70
N GLY A 584 -2.67 4.66 -26.70
CA GLY A 584 -2.28 6.02 -27.05
C GLY A 584 -2.82 7.12 -26.13
N ARG A 585 -3.41 6.74 -25.00
CA ARG A 585 -3.99 7.62 -23.98
C ARG A 585 -3.84 7.00 -22.60
N ASP A 586 -4.07 7.79 -21.56
CA ASP A 586 -4.16 7.28 -20.20
C ASP A 586 -5.21 6.15 -20.10
N THR A 587 -4.79 5.03 -19.54
CA THR A 587 -5.63 3.88 -19.19
C THR A 587 -5.60 3.72 -17.67
N GLY A 588 -6.45 4.47 -16.97
CA GLY A 588 -6.36 4.59 -15.52
C GLY A 588 -7.04 3.48 -14.71
N ARG A 589 -7.54 2.40 -15.32
CA ARG A 589 -8.22 1.30 -14.60
C ARG A 589 -8.08 -0.04 -15.32
N GLY A 590 -7.90 -1.10 -14.55
CA GLY A 590 -7.97 -2.48 -15.00
C GLY A 590 -8.21 -3.43 -13.83
N MET A 591 -8.60 -4.66 -14.11
CA MET A 591 -8.94 -5.67 -13.11
C MET A 591 -8.73 -7.09 -13.66
N VAL A 592 -8.55 -8.04 -12.75
CA VAL A 592 -8.52 -9.48 -13.05
C VAL A 592 -9.52 -10.24 -12.19
N GLY A 593 -10.01 -11.36 -12.71
CA GLY A 593 -10.84 -12.29 -11.94
C GLY A 593 -11.58 -13.29 -12.81
N ASP A 594 -11.81 -14.49 -12.28
CA ASP A 594 -12.72 -15.48 -12.87
C ASP A 594 -14.16 -14.97 -12.82
N ILE A 595 -14.67 -14.50 -13.94
CA ILE A 595 -16.06 -14.04 -14.11
C ILE A 595 -16.78 -14.82 -15.23
N VAL A 596 -16.04 -15.60 -16.00
CA VAL A 596 -16.53 -16.50 -17.04
C VAL A 596 -16.04 -17.92 -16.74
N PRO A 597 -16.71 -18.67 -15.83
CA PRO A 597 -16.25 -20.00 -15.36
C PRO A 597 -16.08 -21.09 -16.43
N SER A 598 -16.53 -20.85 -17.66
CA SER A 598 -16.29 -21.74 -18.80
C SER A 598 -14.91 -21.55 -19.44
N GLU A 599 -14.21 -20.46 -19.13
CA GLU A 599 -12.87 -20.14 -19.58
C GLU A 599 -11.88 -20.39 -18.41
N PRO A 600 -10.82 -21.20 -18.59
CA PRO A 600 -9.84 -21.43 -17.55
C PRO A 600 -9.00 -20.17 -17.25
N GLY A 601 -8.70 -19.94 -15.98
CA GLY A 601 -7.87 -18.81 -15.52
C GLY A 601 -8.68 -17.63 -14.97
N LEU A 602 -8.03 -16.50 -14.78
CA LEU A 602 -8.68 -15.24 -14.40
C LEU A 602 -8.78 -14.35 -15.65
N GLU A 603 -9.99 -13.92 -16.01
CA GLU A 603 -10.14 -12.93 -17.08
C GLU A 603 -9.42 -11.64 -16.72
N THR A 604 -8.99 -10.90 -17.74
CA THR A 604 -8.39 -9.57 -17.60
C THR A 604 -9.21 -8.53 -18.35
N TRP A 605 -9.38 -7.33 -17.78
CA TRP A 605 -10.00 -6.22 -18.50
C TRP A 605 -9.47 -4.86 -18.09
N ALA A 606 -9.37 -3.98 -19.09
CA ALA A 606 -9.03 -2.57 -18.95
C ALA A 606 -9.71 -1.76 -20.07
N MET A 607 -9.53 -2.22 -21.31
CA MET A 607 -10.17 -1.65 -22.51
C MET A 607 -11.28 -2.54 -23.09
N ARG A 608 -11.18 -3.85 -22.86
CA ARG A 608 -12.09 -4.91 -23.30
C ARG A 608 -11.85 -6.15 -22.43
N LEU A 609 -12.79 -7.10 -22.43
CA LEU A 609 -12.65 -8.35 -21.69
C LEU A 609 -11.81 -9.37 -22.47
N ARG A 610 -10.93 -10.07 -21.76
CA ARG A 610 -10.06 -11.12 -22.31
C ARG A 610 -9.94 -12.31 -21.37
N THR A 611 -9.68 -13.48 -21.95
CA THR A 611 -9.22 -14.68 -21.22
C THR A 611 -7.86 -14.43 -20.56
N ALA A 612 -7.43 -15.33 -19.68
CA ALA A 612 -6.14 -15.28 -19.02
C ALA A 612 -4.93 -15.31 -19.98
N ASP A 613 -5.07 -15.94 -21.15
CA ASP A 613 -4.04 -15.96 -22.21
C ASP A 613 -4.19 -14.85 -23.27
N GLY A 614 -5.17 -13.96 -23.11
CA GLY A 614 -5.28 -12.72 -23.88
C GLY A 614 -6.23 -12.76 -25.09
N ASP A 615 -6.96 -13.85 -25.32
CA ASP A 615 -8.01 -13.92 -26.34
C ASP A 615 -9.20 -13.02 -25.99
N GLY A 616 -9.80 -12.37 -26.98
CA GLY A 616 -10.86 -11.39 -26.76
C GLY A 616 -12.24 -12.02 -26.55
N LEU A 617 -12.90 -11.70 -25.43
CA LEU A 617 -14.24 -12.19 -25.08
C LEU A 617 -15.37 -11.19 -25.40
N GLY A 618 -15.03 -9.97 -25.82
CA GLY A 618 -15.99 -8.94 -26.22
C GLY A 618 -15.66 -7.57 -25.63
N ALA A 619 -16.50 -6.58 -25.95
CA ALA A 619 -16.30 -5.19 -25.51
C ALA A 619 -16.97 -4.86 -24.16
N ALA A 620 -17.91 -5.68 -23.69
CA ALA A 620 -18.54 -5.50 -22.39
C ALA A 620 -17.58 -5.96 -21.29
N GLN A 621 -17.49 -5.21 -20.20
CA GLN A 621 -16.62 -5.52 -19.07
C GLN A 621 -17.28 -5.13 -17.74
N PRO A 622 -16.95 -5.78 -16.62
CA PRO A 622 -17.41 -5.39 -15.29
C PRO A 622 -16.82 -4.04 -14.81
N GLY A 623 -17.18 -3.66 -13.58
CA GLY A 623 -16.49 -2.60 -12.84
C GLY A 623 -15.00 -2.89 -12.67
N THR A 624 -14.21 -1.84 -12.39
CA THR A 624 -12.74 -1.89 -12.33
C THR A 624 -12.22 -1.23 -11.03
N ASN A 625 -12.86 -1.55 -9.91
CA ASN A 625 -12.55 -0.94 -8.63
C ASN A 625 -11.94 -1.95 -7.66
N GLN A 626 -12.76 -2.80 -7.05
CA GLN A 626 -12.33 -3.80 -6.07
C GLN A 626 -12.97 -5.16 -6.41
N SER A 627 -12.17 -6.22 -6.43
CA SER A 627 -12.70 -7.59 -6.46
C SER A 627 -13.12 -8.02 -5.07
N ILE A 628 -14.07 -8.94 -5.01
CA ILE A 628 -14.48 -9.60 -3.77
C ILE A 628 -14.89 -11.04 -4.05
N ARG A 629 -14.44 -11.97 -3.22
CA ARG A 629 -14.86 -13.36 -3.15
C ARG A 629 -16.09 -13.44 -2.26
N TRP A 630 -17.27 -13.24 -2.87
CA TRP A 630 -18.54 -13.15 -2.15
C TRP A 630 -19.42 -14.38 -2.34
N ALA A 631 -19.49 -14.89 -3.56
CA ALA A 631 -20.36 -16.00 -3.90
C ALA A 631 -19.86 -17.34 -3.38
N ALA A 632 -20.78 -18.31 -3.30
CA ALA A 632 -20.45 -19.66 -2.85
C ALA A 632 -19.57 -20.47 -3.83
N ASP A 633 -19.47 -20.06 -5.09
CA ASP A 633 -18.88 -20.84 -6.19
C ASP A 633 -17.45 -20.39 -6.58
N GLY A 634 -16.79 -19.58 -5.76
CA GLY A 634 -15.39 -19.16 -6.00
C GLY A 634 -15.17 -18.25 -7.20
N THR A 635 -16.22 -17.85 -7.90
CA THR A 635 -16.15 -16.80 -8.92
C THR A 635 -15.82 -15.45 -8.29
N THR A 636 -15.38 -14.51 -9.13
CA THR A 636 -15.05 -13.14 -8.74
C THR A 636 -16.27 -12.24 -8.87
N GLN A 637 -16.59 -11.51 -7.81
CA GLN A 637 -17.53 -10.40 -7.85
C GLN A 637 -16.80 -9.07 -7.78
N ILE A 638 -17.47 -7.99 -8.19
CA ILE A 638 -16.91 -6.64 -8.21
C ILE A 638 -17.71 -5.73 -7.29
N VAL A 639 -17.00 -4.96 -6.47
CA VAL A 639 -17.56 -3.86 -5.68
C VAL A 639 -17.63 -2.61 -6.54
N ASP A 640 -18.86 -2.14 -6.78
CA ASP A 640 -19.16 -0.90 -7.49
C ASP A 640 -19.67 0.17 -6.52
N GLY A 641 -19.47 1.44 -6.88
CA GLY A 641 -19.92 2.60 -6.10
C GLY A 641 -18.90 3.74 -6.19
N ALA A 642 -19.37 4.98 -6.16
CA ALA A 642 -18.52 6.18 -6.08
C ALA A 642 -19.34 7.40 -5.64
N GLY A 643 -18.70 8.33 -4.92
CA GLY A 643 -19.37 9.54 -4.44
C GLY A 643 -20.61 9.25 -3.58
N ALA A 644 -21.79 9.64 -4.06
CA ALA A 644 -23.06 9.45 -3.36
C ALA A 644 -23.83 8.19 -3.82
N VAL A 645 -23.24 7.37 -4.68
CA VAL A 645 -23.87 6.14 -5.18
C VAL A 645 -23.75 5.04 -4.13
N THR A 646 -24.87 4.36 -3.84
CA THR A 646 -24.90 3.20 -2.93
C THR A 646 -23.93 2.13 -3.42
N PRO A 647 -23.03 1.62 -2.55
CA PRO A 647 -22.13 0.53 -2.91
C PRO A 647 -22.90 -0.76 -3.23
N THR A 648 -22.43 -1.52 -4.21
CA THR A 648 -23.02 -2.81 -4.61
C THR A 648 -21.96 -3.86 -4.83
N ILE A 649 -22.28 -5.12 -4.54
CA ILE A 649 -21.52 -6.28 -5.03
C ILE A 649 -22.25 -6.83 -6.25
N LYS A 650 -21.53 -6.97 -7.37
CA LYS A 650 -22.08 -7.50 -8.61
C LYS A 650 -21.33 -8.73 -9.08
N ASP A 651 -22.10 -9.73 -9.42
CA ASP A 651 -21.68 -10.91 -10.16
C ASP A 651 -21.94 -10.67 -11.65
N TRP A 652 -20.99 -11.06 -12.50
CA TRP A 652 -21.08 -10.81 -13.93
C TRP A 652 -22.26 -11.53 -14.59
N GLN A 653 -22.61 -12.73 -14.12
CA GLN A 653 -23.67 -13.55 -14.70
C GLN A 653 -25.01 -13.39 -13.98
N ARG A 654 -24.98 -13.20 -12.66
CA ARG A 654 -26.16 -13.13 -11.79
C ARG A 654 -26.64 -11.71 -11.50
N GLY A 655 -25.82 -10.69 -11.78
CA GLY A 655 -26.13 -9.29 -11.50
C GLY A 655 -25.84 -8.90 -10.05
N THR A 656 -26.61 -7.97 -9.50
CA THR A 656 -26.38 -7.45 -8.14
C THR A 656 -26.70 -8.50 -7.06
N LEU A 657 -25.69 -8.86 -6.27
CA LEU A 657 -25.83 -9.77 -5.12
C LEU A 657 -26.06 -9.01 -3.80
N LEU A 658 -25.56 -7.78 -3.68
CA LEU A 658 -25.74 -6.92 -2.51
C LEU A 658 -25.94 -5.46 -2.92
N GLU A 659 -26.91 -4.79 -2.29
CA GLU A 659 -27.02 -3.33 -2.27
C GLU A 659 -26.81 -2.82 -0.84
N ALA A 660 -25.69 -2.12 -0.60
CA ALA A 660 -25.29 -1.68 0.74
C ALA A 660 -26.00 -0.37 1.16
N THR A 661 -27.33 -0.39 1.21
CA THR A 661 -28.15 0.82 1.43
C THR A 661 -27.81 1.55 2.74
N GLY A 662 -27.67 2.87 2.68
CA GLY A 662 -27.32 3.72 3.83
C GLY A 662 -25.81 3.82 4.11
N THR A 663 -24.98 3.22 3.24
CA THR A 663 -23.52 3.28 3.29
C THR A 663 -22.96 4.03 2.08
N LEU A 664 -21.69 4.39 2.12
CA LEU A 664 -20.97 5.05 1.04
C LEU A 664 -19.56 4.47 0.90
N THR A 665 -19.04 4.54 -0.32
CA THR A 665 -17.61 4.36 -0.59
C THR A 665 -16.81 5.64 -0.28
N ASN A 666 -15.50 5.55 -0.43
CA ASN A 666 -14.50 6.56 -0.10
C ASN A 666 -13.79 7.11 -1.33
N ASN A 667 -12.96 8.14 -1.12
CA ASN A 667 -11.95 8.60 -2.08
C ASN A 667 -12.52 9.10 -3.42
N GLY A 668 -13.71 9.73 -3.36
CA GLY A 668 -14.34 10.39 -4.50
C GLY A 668 -14.70 9.43 -5.64
N THR A 669 -14.09 9.62 -6.80
CA THR A 669 -14.29 8.77 -7.99
C THR A 669 -13.51 7.47 -7.95
N LYS A 670 -12.52 7.32 -7.06
CA LYS A 670 -11.89 6.00 -6.83
C LYS A 670 -12.92 5.00 -6.32
N GLY A 671 -13.78 5.44 -5.40
CA GLY A 671 -14.94 4.68 -4.98
C GLY A 671 -14.58 3.51 -4.07
N ASN A 672 -13.51 3.63 -3.29
CA ASN A 672 -13.00 2.50 -2.52
C ASN A 672 -13.95 2.14 -1.36
N PRO A 673 -14.21 0.86 -1.09
CA PRO A 673 -14.66 0.44 0.23
C PRO A 673 -13.62 0.84 1.29
N SER A 674 -14.00 0.81 2.57
CA SER A 674 -13.02 1.02 3.65
C SER A 674 -12.02 -0.14 3.72
N LEU A 675 -12.50 -1.37 3.53
CA LEU A 675 -11.70 -2.58 3.38
C LEU A 675 -12.53 -3.69 2.70
N VAL A 676 -11.88 -4.56 1.94
CA VAL A 676 -12.36 -5.89 1.56
C VAL A 676 -11.36 -6.91 2.07
N ALA A 677 -11.79 -7.82 2.94
CA ALA A 677 -10.93 -8.85 3.52
C ALA A 677 -11.77 -10.01 4.10
N ASP A 678 -11.22 -11.23 4.15
CA ASP A 678 -11.68 -12.31 5.05
C ASP A 678 -11.38 -11.89 6.51
N VAL A 679 -12.33 -11.22 7.15
CA VAL A 679 -12.17 -10.71 8.51
C VAL A 679 -12.61 -11.77 9.51
N PHE A 680 -13.62 -12.56 9.20
CA PHE A 680 -14.14 -13.65 10.03
C PHE A 680 -14.96 -14.62 9.17
N GLY A 681 -15.49 -15.68 9.78
CA GLY A 681 -16.25 -16.66 9.01
C GLY A 681 -15.33 -17.56 8.17
N ASP A 682 -15.84 -18.02 7.04
CA ASP A 682 -15.11 -18.88 6.11
C ASP A 682 -14.25 -18.04 5.17
N TRP A 683 -13.67 -18.66 4.13
CA TRP A 683 -12.70 -18.03 3.23
C TRP A 683 -13.22 -16.85 2.40
N ARG A 684 -14.53 -16.57 2.44
CA ARG A 684 -15.12 -15.45 1.68
C ARG A 684 -14.82 -14.14 2.37
N GLU A 685 -14.78 -13.10 1.56
CA GLU A 685 -14.38 -11.78 2.01
C GLU A 685 -15.59 -10.97 2.49
N GLU A 686 -15.43 -10.29 3.62
CA GLU A 686 -16.34 -9.27 4.09
C GLU A 686 -16.16 -7.95 3.31
N LEU A 687 -17.26 -7.23 3.13
CA LEU A 687 -17.25 -5.84 2.64
C LEU A 687 -17.40 -4.88 3.81
N LEU A 688 -16.40 -4.03 4.02
CA LEU A 688 -16.42 -2.97 5.04
C LEU A 688 -16.65 -1.61 4.37
N VAL A 689 -17.76 -0.96 4.69
CA VAL A 689 -18.13 0.36 4.16
C VAL A 689 -18.69 1.25 5.27
N ARG A 690 -18.34 2.54 5.25
CA ARG A 690 -18.86 3.49 6.24
C ARG A 690 -20.35 3.74 6.05
N THR A 691 -21.07 3.98 7.14
CA THR A 691 -22.40 4.60 7.05
C THR A 691 -22.27 6.00 6.42
N ALA A 692 -23.36 6.49 5.81
CA ALA A 692 -23.33 7.78 5.11
C ALA A 692 -22.86 8.95 6.00
N ASP A 693 -23.20 8.93 7.29
CA ASP A 693 -22.80 9.90 8.31
C ASP A 693 -21.45 9.60 9.00
N SER A 694 -20.86 8.42 8.72
CA SER A 694 -19.67 7.86 9.37
C SER A 694 -19.83 7.65 10.88
N SER A 695 -21.04 7.33 11.35
CA SER A 695 -21.26 6.91 12.74
C SER A 695 -20.87 5.45 12.99
N ALA A 696 -20.75 4.63 11.95
CA ALA A 696 -20.28 3.25 12.02
C ALA A 696 -19.57 2.80 10.73
N ILE A 697 -18.78 1.72 10.82
CA ILE A 697 -18.45 0.87 9.66
C ILE A 697 -19.43 -0.29 9.66
N ARG A 698 -20.06 -0.54 8.52
CA ARG A 698 -20.89 -1.72 8.32
C ARG A 698 -20.09 -2.81 7.64
N ILE A 699 -20.08 -3.99 8.25
CA ILE A 699 -19.30 -5.17 7.82
C ILE A 699 -20.30 -6.21 7.33
N TYR A 700 -20.34 -6.43 6.02
CA TYR A 700 -21.27 -7.34 5.37
C TYR A 700 -20.67 -8.74 5.22
N LEU A 701 -21.49 -9.76 5.50
CA LEU A 701 -21.15 -11.18 5.44
C LEU A 701 -21.95 -11.87 4.33
N SER A 702 -21.29 -12.71 3.54
CA SER A 702 -21.99 -13.57 2.57
C SER A 702 -22.77 -14.68 3.29
N THR A 703 -24.03 -14.90 2.90
CA THR A 703 -24.91 -15.91 3.50
C THR A 703 -25.28 -17.05 2.56
N GLU A 704 -24.71 -17.07 1.35
CA GLU A 704 -24.82 -18.23 0.47
C GLU A 704 -24.10 -19.44 1.11
N VAL A 705 -24.69 -20.63 1.07
CA VAL A 705 -24.02 -21.84 1.57
C VAL A 705 -23.05 -22.32 0.50
N THR A 706 -21.76 -22.35 0.82
CA THR A 706 -20.73 -22.94 -0.06
C THR A 706 -20.36 -24.37 0.36
N ASP A 707 -20.13 -25.22 -0.64
CA ASP A 707 -19.53 -26.54 -0.53
C ASP A 707 -17.99 -26.49 -0.63
N ARG A 708 -17.41 -25.28 -0.65
CA ARG A 708 -15.97 -25.06 -0.72
C ARG A 708 -15.37 -24.91 0.65
N LYS A 709 -14.24 -25.58 0.85
CA LYS A 709 -13.46 -25.51 2.07
C LYS A 709 -12.05 -25.00 1.79
N LEU A 710 -11.71 -23.86 2.34
CA LEU A 710 -10.40 -23.24 2.23
C LEU A 710 -10.02 -22.69 3.61
N TYR A 711 -8.72 -22.66 3.94
CA TYR A 711 -8.29 -21.97 5.15
C TYR A 711 -8.59 -20.47 5.02
N THR A 712 -8.71 -19.76 6.14
CA THR A 712 -8.90 -18.31 6.10
C THR A 712 -7.82 -17.65 5.24
N LEU A 713 -8.19 -16.79 4.30
CA LEU A 713 -7.24 -16.14 3.38
C LEU A 713 -6.19 -15.32 4.14
N MET A 714 -6.49 -14.92 5.38
CA MET A 714 -5.55 -14.25 6.28
C MET A 714 -4.37 -15.11 6.73
N HIS A 715 -4.39 -16.42 6.45
CA HIS A 715 -3.25 -17.30 6.61
C HIS A 715 -2.44 -17.51 5.32
N ASP A 716 -2.87 -16.98 4.17
CA ASP A 716 -2.00 -16.85 3.00
C ASP A 716 -1.08 -15.63 3.18
N PRO A 717 0.26 -15.79 3.11
CA PRO A 717 1.21 -14.73 3.41
C PRO A 717 1.14 -13.56 2.42
N GLN A 718 0.80 -13.82 1.15
CA GLN A 718 0.62 -12.76 0.17
C GLN A 718 -0.69 -12.02 0.43
N TYR A 719 -1.81 -12.72 0.54
CA TYR A 719 -3.11 -12.10 0.80
C TYR A 719 -3.10 -11.24 2.06
N ARG A 720 -2.52 -11.72 3.16
CA ARG A 720 -2.44 -10.97 4.42
C ARG A 720 -1.59 -9.71 4.30
N ALA A 721 -0.48 -9.77 3.56
CA ALA A 721 0.36 -8.61 3.25
C ALA A 721 -0.38 -7.59 2.36
N GLU A 722 -1.15 -8.08 1.38
CA GLU A 722 -1.98 -7.27 0.50
C GLU A 722 -3.12 -6.57 1.27
N VAL A 723 -3.76 -7.24 2.23
CA VAL A 723 -4.75 -6.62 3.14
C VAL A 723 -4.11 -5.51 3.98
N ALA A 724 -2.89 -5.71 4.50
CA ALA A 724 -2.17 -4.67 5.24
C ALA A 724 -1.90 -3.43 4.36
N ARG A 725 -1.64 -3.66 3.08
CA ARG A 725 -1.31 -2.66 2.08
C ARG A 725 -2.52 -1.98 1.46
N GLN A 726 -3.73 -2.54 1.56
CA GLN A 726 -4.92 -2.07 0.84
C GLN A 726 -5.21 -0.57 1.00
N ASN A 727 -4.85 0.06 2.14
CA ASN A 727 -4.97 1.50 2.36
C ASN A 727 -3.99 2.38 1.56
N THR A 728 -3.01 1.77 0.87
CA THR A 728 -1.89 2.49 0.28
C THR A 728 -2.29 3.24 -0.99
N ALA A 729 -2.23 4.56 -0.93
CA ALA A 729 -2.49 5.49 -2.03
C ALA A 729 -3.78 5.21 -2.81
N TYR A 730 -3.71 4.54 -3.95
CA TYR A 730 -4.91 4.07 -4.67
C TYR A 730 -5.12 2.59 -4.38
N ASN A 731 -6.07 2.31 -3.48
CA ASN A 731 -6.37 0.99 -2.94
C ASN A 731 -6.57 -0.03 -4.07
N GLN A 732 -5.76 -1.09 -4.08
CA GLN A 732 -5.88 -2.23 -4.99
C GLN A 732 -6.50 -3.44 -4.26
N PRO A 733 -7.12 -4.40 -4.97
CA PRO A 733 -7.60 -5.63 -4.34
C PRO A 733 -6.47 -6.47 -3.77
N SER A 734 -6.83 -7.36 -2.85
CA SER A 734 -5.91 -8.33 -2.25
C SER A 734 -6.04 -9.68 -2.96
N TYR A 735 -4.90 -10.29 -3.28
CA TYR A 735 -4.86 -11.59 -3.95
C TYR A 735 -4.03 -12.60 -3.15
N PRO A 736 -4.43 -13.88 -3.11
CA PRO A 736 -3.57 -14.93 -2.59
C PRO A 736 -2.40 -15.21 -3.53
N GLY A 737 -1.35 -15.84 -2.98
CA GLY A 737 -0.18 -16.31 -3.74
C GLY A 737 -0.42 -17.58 -4.57
N PHE A 738 -1.68 -17.98 -4.75
CA PHE A 738 -2.09 -19.16 -5.52
C PHE A 738 -3.36 -18.88 -6.32
N TYR A 739 -3.64 -19.69 -7.33
CA TYR A 739 -4.85 -19.57 -8.14
C TYR A 739 -6.12 -19.84 -7.33
N LEU A 740 -6.98 -18.82 -7.18
CA LEU A 740 -8.27 -18.93 -6.50
C LEU A 740 -9.43 -18.49 -7.42
N ALA A 741 -10.15 -19.49 -7.93
CA ALA A 741 -11.27 -19.36 -8.87
C ALA A 741 -12.32 -20.48 -8.72
N SER A 742 -13.34 -20.48 -9.57
CA SER A 742 -14.39 -21.50 -9.61
C SER A 742 -13.88 -22.90 -9.99
N ASP A 743 -12.78 -23.01 -10.72
CA ASP A 743 -12.13 -24.26 -11.18
C ASP A 743 -10.78 -24.53 -10.47
N THR A 744 -10.56 -23.93 -9.29
CA THR A 744 -9.35 -24.11 -8.47
C THR A 744 -8.94 -25.59 -8.36
N ASP A 745 -7.71 -25.90 -8.78
CA ASP A 745 -7.07 -27.18 -8.47
C ASP A 745 -6.59 -27.17 -7.02
N TRP A 746 -7.43 -27.70 -6.12
CA TRP A 746 -7.16 -27.74 -4.69
C TRP A 746 -5.84 -28.45 -4.32
N SER A 747 -5.31 -29.31 -5.18
CA SER A 747 -4.02 -29.97 -4.93
C SER A 747 -2.80 -29.04 -5.04
N LYS A 748 -2.98 -27.88 -5.68
CA LYS A 748 -1.95 -26.83 -5.82
C LYS A 748 -2.03 -25.75 -4.76
N VAL A 749 -3.11 -25.70 -3.97
CA VAL A 749 -3.26 -24.74 -2.87
C VAL A 749 -2.23 -25.07 -1.78
N PRO A 750 -1.37 -24.12 -1.38
CA PRO A 750 -0.34 -24.36 -0.37
C PRO A 750 -0.92 -24.82 0.97
N LEU A 751 -0.23 -25.73 1.66
CA LEU A 751 -0.59 -26.15 3.01
C LEU A 751 0.41 -25.59 4.03
N HIS A 752 -0.09 -24.99 5.09
CA HIS A 752 0.73 -24.51 6.21
C HIS A 752 1.08 -25.69 7.13
N ARG A 753 2.33 -26.14 7.11
CA ARG A 753 2.82 -27.28 7.92
C ARG A 753 3.79 -26.87 9.00
#